data_AF-A0A558B7H3-F1
#
_entry.id   AF-A0A558B7H3-F1
#
_cell.length_a   1.000
_cell.length_b   1.000
_cell.length_c   1.000
_cell.angle_alpha   90.00
_cell.angle_beta   90.00
_cell.angle_gamma   90.00
#
_symmetry.space_group_name_H-M   'P 1'
#
loop_
_entity.id
_entity.type
_entity.pdbx_description
1 polymer ?
#
loop_
_entity_poly.entity_id
_entity_poly.type
_entity_poly.pdbx_seq_one_letter_code
_entity_poly.pdbx_strand_id
1 'polypeptide(L)'
;MKLLWAFCLSSLLLTWSPLATSQAPHVMANNSQLDDLKLWVRLQGNNINPENAKWAGFANTAAKQGQLEILEYLHNLGVDFSQFDSFGDSTLHSASSSNKVNVVHWLLKSGIDPNLQKTVNHPTALHKAARYGASESVTLLLDAGADPLINSRSGTAFELADNVLVLHTLMAHWQKHGDGMPPPGLSPAAWWSFIGQSGRVPESLLRQDLHQPECNALHWAAASGHLPTLKRLLQLAPRATLSSPCFNKWTPLKIAIRFNQPEAVGELLNHWQYVDLQDVRLAVKYGSATLARVLYDSLEQEKDDLAFYPREGNAVLINYDPEDLAYLVNRRVISPAWLLNQIGSHGGEMLELAPLVVSQGVPITQVLRTGLRKDNPYLVQWALKQNPPLQQIDKTEPSPFIVAAKTGNTDLAKQLWHPDAVLGDDNYYERLEYFAAAGWTEKVLSFTNRRADLLTYALMEAVRYNNVDLLVDLVTAGVRAPRRRCRSVFDVAIRQSSLPTIELLAKTHAGNKECLSEAVLSVIDNGDVAMLDLLLKHGANPNGTGGGYRNAVVRAVRDRKLVILMALLRAGGDPSAVKAPEGTILELAQKNPDSSDYPEQTAAAPETELSPLLTALKTNDLETLQALIEQGADLTQTNDQGETPAHLAIRAGQFDAASLLLNSEVLLKTDKRGRTPFHLIGAYGTPELASRAIELSEGVYPEDDARKFPLDYAARLNEPVALLLARVDARHSDNLGRL
;
A
#
# COMPACT_ATOMS: atom_id res chain seq x y z
N MET A 1 45.58 4.91 -2.66
CA MET A 1 45.05 3.61 -3.17
C MET A 1 44.21 2.79 -2.17
N LYS A 2 44.14 3.09 -0.87
CA LYS A 2 43.12 2.49 0.03
C LYS A 2 41.81 3.32 0.17
N LEU A 3 41.75 4.51 -0.43
CA LEU A 3 40.56 5.38 -0.46
C LEU A 3 39.64 5.14 -1.68
N LEU A 4 40.09 4.39 -2.69
CA LEU A 4 39.29 4.06 -3.89
C LEU A 4 38.40 2.81 -3.71
N TRP A 5 38.60 2.03 -2.64
CA TRP A 5 37.76 0.87 -2.34
C TRP A 5 36.56 1.19 -1.44
N ALA A 6 36.55 2.34 -0.76
CA ALA A 6 35.42 2.78 0.05
C ALA A 6 34.28 3.41 -0.80
N PHE A 7 34.58 3.93 -1.99
CA PHE A 7 33.60 4.55 -2.90
C PHE A 7 32.88 3.55 -3.84
N CYS A 8 33.43 2.36 -4.06
CA CYS A 8 32.78 1.34 -4.90
C CYS A 8 31.65 0.56 -4.19
N LEU A 9 31.59 0.61 -2.85
CA LEU A 9 30.50 0.01 -2.07
C LEU A 9 29.26 0.93 -1.97
N SER A 10 29.40 2.24 -2.18
CA SER A 10 28.27 3.17 -2.23
C SER A 10 27.50 3.16 -3.56
N SER A 11 28.12 2.66 -4.64
CA SER A 11 27.56 2.62 -6.01
C SER A 11 26.71 1.38 -6.32
N LEU A 12 26.56 0.44 -5.37
CA LEU A 12 25.70 -0.75 -5.49
C LEU A 12 24.31 -0.56 -4.86
N LEU A 13 24.05 0.61 -4.27
CA LEU A 13 22.91 0.86 -3.39
C LEU A 13 22.19 2.19 -3.73
N LEU A 14 22.07 2.57 -5.01
CA LEU A 14 21.41 3.83 -5.40
C LEU A 14 20.23 3.62 -6.36
N THR A 15 19.61 2.45 -6.26
CA THR A 15 18.27 2.14 -6.75
C THR A 15 17.24 2.90 -5.88
N TRP A 16 16.02 3.14 -6.36
CA TRP A 16 14.90 3.85 -5.68
C TRP A 16 14.80 5.38 -5.89
N SER A 17 13.83 5.77 -6.73
CA SER A 17 13.47 7.15 -7.10
C SER A 17 12.03 7.50 -6.62
N PRO A 18 11.55 8.76 -6.76
CA PRO A 18 10.54 9.34 -5.90
C PRO A 18 9.11 9.31 -6.45
N LEU A 19 8.75 8.32 -7.28
CA LEU A 19 7.32 7.93 -7.49
C LEU A 19 6.96 6.71 -6.64
N ALA A 20 7.97 5.95 -6.23
CA ALA A 20 7.93 5.04 -5.11
C ALA A 20 7.75 5.82 -3.76
N THR A 21 7.93 7.13 -3.66
CA THR A 21 7.84 7.84 -2.34
C THR A 21 6.46 7.85 -1.67
N SER A 22 5.34 7.55 -2.37
CA SER A 22 4.03 7.40 -1.71
C SER A 22 3.63 5.94 -1.41
N GLN A 23 4.28 4.93 -2.01
CA GLN A 23 3.94 3.50 -1.83
C GLN A 23 5.15 2.60 -1.48
N ALA A 24 6.39 3.02 -1.75
CA ALA A 24 7.64 2.34 -1.39
C ALA A 24 7.72 2.01 0.09
N PRO A 25 7.33 2.90 1.01
CA PRO A 25 7.29 2.51 2.41
C PRO A 25 6.33 1.32 2.56
N HIS A 26 5.08 1.38 2.08
CA HIS A 26 4.14 0.26 2.19
C HIS A 26 4.66 -1.06 1.58
N VAL A 27 5.38 -1.03 0.45
CA VAL A 27 5.96 -2.23 -0.18
C VAL A 27 7.17 -2.75 0.63
N MET A 28 8.05 -1.89 1.11
CA MET A 28 9.19 -2.25 1.98
C MET A 28 8.70 -2.83 3.32
N ALA A 29 7.60 -2.29 3.86
CA ALA A 29 6.92 -2.84 5.04
C ALA A 29 6.22 -4.18 4.78
N ASN A 30 5.92 -4.54 3.53
CA ASN A 30 5.38 -5.87 3.24
C ASN A 30 6.48 -6.94 3.11
N ASN A 31 7.71 -6.54 2.77
CA ASN A 31 8.81 -7.45 2.45
C ASN A 31 9.95 -7.49 3.50
N SER A 32 9.80 -6.81 4.64
CA SER A 32 10.79 -6.75 5.74
C SER A 32 12.17 -6.21 5.34
N GLN A 33 12.20 -5.21 4.45
CA GLN A 33 13.43 -4.66 3.86
C GLN A 33 13.95 -3.43 4.62
N LEU A 34 14.56 -3.64 5.80
CA LEU A 34 15.11 -2.56 6.63
C LEU A 34 16.28 -1.82 5.95
N ASP A 35 17.15 -2.52 5.25
CA ASP A 35 18.34 -1.92 4.64
C ASP A 35 17.96 -1.02 3.45
N ASP A 36 16.95 -1.41 2.68
CA ASP A 36 16.40 -0.58 1.60
C ASP A 36 15.72 0.68 2.15
N LEU A 37 15.04 0.59 3.29
CA LEU A 37 14.48 1.75 3.98
C LEU A 37 15.57 2.70 4.51
N LYS A 38 16.61 2.16 5.16
CA LYS A 38 17.75 2.96 5.65
C LYS A 38 18.43 3.71 4.53
N LEU A 39 18.63 3.01 3.43
CA LEU A 39 19.18 3.57 2.21
C LEU A 39 18.27 4.67 1.67
N TRP A 40 16.99 4.39 1.47
CA TRP A 40 16.01 5.36 0.98
C TRP A 40 15.97 6.65 1.81
N VAL A 41 15.96 6.56 3.15
CA VAL A 41 15.95 7.74 4.04
C VAL A 41 17.23 8.57 3.89
N ARG A 42 18.41 7.92 3.78
CA ARG A 42 19.67 8.62 3.55
C ARG A 42 19.68 9.37 2.22
N LEU A 43 19.00 8.82 1.20
CA LEU A 43 18.85 9.46 -0.11
C LEU A 43 17.89 10.64 -0.11
N GLN A 44 16.93 10.69 0.82
CA GLN A 44 16.06 11.85 1.04
C GLN A 44 16.71 12.94 1.94
N GLY A 45 18.02 12.84 2.21
CA GLY A 45 18.74 13.84 3.00
C GLY A 45 18.39 13.88 4.49
N ASN A 46 17.88 12.77 5.06
CA ASN A 46 17.39 12.67 6.45
C ASN A 46 16.29 13.71 6.81
N ASN A 47 15.68 14.39 5.84
CA ASN A 47 14.69 15.42 6.11
C ASN A 47 13.28 14.79 6.22
N ILE A 48 13.03 14.10 7.34
CA ILE A 48 11.72 13.53 7.63
C ILE A 48 10.84 14.65 8.19
N ASN A 49 9.77 15.00 7.47
CA ASN A 49 8.72 15.81 8.07
C ASN A 49 7.87 14.93 9.01
N PRO A 50 7.95 15.12 10.34
CA PRO A 50 7.21 14.34 11.32
C PRO A 50 5.70 14.52 11.16
N GLU A 51 5.24 15.60 10.51
CA GLU A 51 3.82 15.89 10.31
C GLU A 51 3.19 15.21 9.08
N ASN A 52 3.98 14.50 8.26
CA ASN A 52 3.49 13.93 7.01
C ASN A 52 2.69 12.64 7.25
N ALA A 53 1.36 12.73 7.07
CA ALA A 53 0.40 11.63 7.21
C ALA A 53 0.72 10.35 6.39
N LYS A 54 1.62 10.43 5.39
CA LYS A 54 2.11 9.24 4.65
C LYS A 54 2.97 8.33 5.52
N TRP A 55 3.74 8.88 6.46
CA TRP A 55 4.58 8.09 7.38
C TRP A 55 3.73 7.31 8.39
N ALA A 56 2.59 7.87 8.81
CA ALA A 56 1.63 7.18 9.65
C ALA A 56 1.10 5.90 8.98
N GLY A 57 0.69 5.98 7.71
CA GLY A 57 0.25 4.81 6.95
C GLY A 57 1.33 3.73 6.80
N PHE A 58 2.58 4.14 6.58
CA PHE A 58 3.72 3.22 6.53
C PHE A 58 3.97 2.52 7.87
N ALA A 59 4.09 3.31 8.95
CA ALA A 59 4.31 2.80 10.28
C ALA A 59 3.19 1.83 10.69
N ASN A 60 1.93 2.14 10.34
CA ASN A 60 0.79 1.25 10.54
C ASN A 60 0.97 -0.11 9.84
N THR A 61 1.48 -0.11 8.61
CA THR A 61 1.74 -1.34 7.84
C THR A 61 2.88 -2.15 8.46
N ALA A 62 4.00 -1.52 8.78
CA ALA A 62 5.14 -2.18 9.44
C ALA A 62 4.73 -2.75 10.81
N ALA A 63 3.94 -2.00 11.58
CA ALA A 63 3.39 -2.41 12.86
C ALA A 63 2.41 -3.59 12.73
N LYS A 64 1.58 -3.61 11.68
CA LYS A 64 0.69 -4.73 11.38
C LYS A 64 1.47 -6.00 11.06
N GLN A 65 2.60 -5.89 10.37
CA GLN A 65 3.47 -7.02 10.04
C GLN A 65 4.41 -7.43 11.20
N GLY A 66 4.59 -6.58 12.20
CA GLY A 66 5.45 -6.85 13.37
C GLY A 66 6.92 -6.51 13.18
N GLN A 67 7.24 -5.60 12.24
CA GLN A 67 8.61 -5.23 11.89
C GLN A 67 9.17 -4.17 12.85
N LEU A 68 9.55 -4.61 14.06
CA LEU A 68 10.06 -3.73 15.11
C LEU A 68 11.29 -2.92 14.68
N GLU A 69 12.24 -3.55 13.98
CA GLU A 69 13.49 -2.91 13.57
C GLU A 69 13.28 -1.71 12.63
N ILE A 70 12.24 -1.80 11.77
CA ILE A 70 11.83 -0.70 10.90
C ILE A 70 11.25 0.45 11.73
N LEU A 71 10.41 0.15 12.72
CA LEU A 71 9.81 1.15 13.59
C LEU A 71 10.85 1.83 14.48
N GLU A 72 11.82 1.10 15.02
CA GLU A 72 12.95 1.66 15.77
C GLU A 72 13.78 2.62 14.91
N TYR A 73 14.01 2.26 13.65
CA TYR A 73 14.70 3.16 12.72
C TYR A 73 13.89 4.44 12.46
N LEU A 74 12.58 4.34 12.24
CA LEU A 74 11.69 5.50 12.06
C LEU A 74 11.63 6.40 13.30
N HIS A 75 11.66 5.82 14.50
CA HIS A 75 11.72 6.56 15.75
C HIS A 75 12.97 7.44 15.85
N ASN A 76 14.13 6.87 15.49
CA ASN A 76 15.40 7.60 15.48
C ASN A 76 15.42 8.76 14.46
N LEU A 77 14.48 8.76 13.50
CA LEU A 77 14.30 9.82 12.52
C LEU A 77 13.23 10.83 12.93
N GLY A 78 12.63 10.68 14.11
CA GLY A 78 11.64 11.60 14.66
C GLY A 78 10.21 11.41 14.14
N VAL A 79 9.86 10.25 13.55
CA VAL A 79 8.49 9.99 13.11
C VAL A 79 7.54 9.96 14.30
N ASP A 80 6.43 10.71 14.19
CA ASP A 80 5.37 10.72 15.19
C ASP A 80 4.37 9.57 14.97
N PHE A 81 4.42 8.57 15.85
CA PHE A 81 3.52 7.41 15.83
C PHE A 81 2.13 7.69 16.42
N SER A 82 1.87 8.90 16.90
CA SER A 82 0.54 9.34 17.37
C SER A 82 -0.37 9.82 16.24
N GLN A 83 0.18 9.99 15.02
CA GLN A 83 -0.61 10.36 13.86
C GLN A 83 -1.57 9.25 13.41
N PHE A 84 -2.69 9.66 12.81
CA PHE A 84 -3.73 8.76 12.31
C PHE A 84 -3.74 8.71 10.79
N ASP A 85 -3.98 7.52 10.25
CA ASP A 85 -4.18 7.34 8.81
C ASP A 85 -5.59 7.77 8.35
N SER A 86 -5.89 7.48 7.07
CA SER A 86 -7.20 7.74 6.45
C SER A 86 -8.34 6.94 7.10
N PHE A 87 -8.06 5.79 7.70
CA PHE A 87 -9.02 4.96 8.43
C PHE A 87 -9.16 5.40 9.90
N GLY A 88 -8.28 6.28 10.35
CA GLY A 88 -8.24 6.81 11.70
C GLY A 88 -7.45 5.95 12.68
N ASP A 89 -6.64 5.01 12.19
CA ASP A 89 -5.79 4.17 13.03
C ASP A 89 -4.39 4.78 13.16
N SER A 90 -3.84 4.72 14.38
CA SER A 90 -2.42 5.00 14.63
C SER A 90 -1.59 3.72 14.59
N THR A 91 -0.28 3.85 14.76
CA THR A 91 0.64 2.70 14.73
C THR A 91 0.33 1.70 15.85
N LEU A 92 -0.06 2.21 17.03
CA LEU A 92 -0.49 1.40 18.16
C LEU A 92 -1.80 0.64 17.87
N HIS A 93 -2.76 1.24 17.15
CA HIS A 93 -4.00 0.56 16.74
C HIS A 93 -3.71 -0.65 15.85
N SER A 94 -2.83 -0.46 14.85
CA SER A 94 -2.48 -1.49 13.88
C SER A 94 -1.72 -2.65 14.54
N ALA A 95 -0.70 -2.36 15.35
CA ALA A 95 0.04 -3.37 16.11
C ALA A 95 -0.88 -4.20 17.02
N SER A 96 -1.77 -3.51 17.75
CA SER A 96 -2.67 -4.12 18.72
C SER A 96 -3.73 -5.01 18.06
N SER A 97 -4.26 -4.60 16.90
CA SER A 97 -5.23 -5.41 16.14
C SER A 97 -4.67 -6.73 15.63
N SER A 98 -3.35 -6.77 15.35
CA SER A 98 -2.67 -7.93 14.76
C SER A 98 -1.81 -8.70 15.78
N ASN A 99 -2.04 -8.44 17.06
CA ASN A 99 -1.35 -9.01 18.22
C ASN A 99 0.19 -8.99 18.11
N LYS A 100 0.79 -7.91 17.64
CA LYS A 100 2.25 -7.78 17.51
C LYS A 100 2.87 -7.31 18.82
N VAL A 101 2.93 -8.22 19.80
CA VAL A 101 3.34 -8.00 21.20
C VAL A 101 4.61 -7.17 21.33
N ASN A 102 5.67 -7.51 20.60
CA ASN A 102 6.97 -6.81 20.67
C ASN A 102 6.85 -5.34 20.23
N VAL A 103 6.06 -5.07 19.20
CA VAL A 103 5.82 -3.70 18.70
C VAL A 103 4.95 -2.92 19.68
N VAL A 104 3.87 -3.51 20.19
CA VAL A 104 2.98 -2.88 21.19
C VAL A 104 3.78 -2.48 22.44
N HIS A 105 4.57 -3.41 22.98
CA HIS A 105 5.42 -3.15 24.15
C HIS A 105 6.40 -2.00 23.93
N TRP A 106 7.05 -1.97 22.77
CA TRP A 106 8.01 -0.93 22.42
C TRP A 106 7.33 0.44 22.24
N LEU A 107 6.18 0.50 21.56
CA LEU A 107 5.42 1.73 21.35
C LEU A 107 4.97 2.35 22.69
N LEU A 108 4.48 1.53 23.62
CA LEU A 108 4.06 1.98 24.96
C LEU A 108 5.25 2.47 25.79
N LYS A 109 6.38 1.75 25.75
CA LYS A 109 7.63 2.21 26.39
C LYS A 109 8.16 3.52 25.80
N SER A 110 7.87 3.80 24.54
CA SER A 110 8.24 5.04 23.86
C SER A 110 7.35 6.23 24.25
N GLY A 111 6.38 6.04 25.17
CA GLY A 111 5.56 7.11 25.73
C GLY A 111 4.28 7.43 24.94
N ILE A 112 3.89 6.58 23.99
CA ILE A 112 2.62 6.74 23.26
C ILE A 112 1.46 6.52 24.23
N ASP A 113 0.52 7.46 24.24
CA ASP A 113 -0.69 7.35 25.04
C ASP A 113 -1.51 6.10 24.64
N PRO A 114 -1.71 5.12 25.55
CA PRO A 114 -2.53 3.95 25.26
C PRO A 114 -4.00 4.29 24.98
N ASN A 115 -4.47 5.47 25.39
CA ASN A 115 -5.85 5.95 25.27
C ASN A 115 -6.08 6.85 24.05
N LEU A 116 -5.10 6.94 23.15
CA LEU A 116 -5.14 7.79 21.98
C LEU A 116 -6.37 7.52 21.09
N GLN A 117 -7.16 8.55 20.81
CA GLN A 117 -8.33 8.54 19.92
C GLN A 117 -8.23 9.66 18.87
N LYS A 118 -8.64 9.38 17.62
CA LYS A 118 -8.67 10.41 16.55
C LYS A 118 -9.72 11.48 16.81
N THR A 119 -10.91 11.06 17.23
CA THR A 119 -12.02 11.92 17.62
C THR A 119 -12.75 11.29 18.79
N VAL A 120 -13.61 12.05 19.46
CA VAL A 120 -14.52 11.52 20.48
C VAL A 120 -15.29 10.32 19.91
N ASN A 121 -15.36 9.23 20.69
CA ASN A 121 -15.97 7.94 20.33
C ASN A 121 -15.27 7.18 19.18
N HIS A 122 -14.07 7.56 18.75
CA HIS A 122 -13.24 6.72 17.88
C HIS A 122 -12.66 5.53 18.69
N PRO A 123 -12.54 4.31 18.13
CA PRO A 123 -11.88 3.21 18.84
C PRO A 123 -10.46 3.60 19.32
N THR A 124 -10.08 3.16 20.52
CA THR A 124 -8.68 3.16 21.00
C THR A 124 -7.96 1.89 20.56
N ALA A 125 -6.65 1.81 20.80
CA ALA A 125 -5.87 0.58 20.59
C ALA A 125 -6.45 -0.61 21.37
N LEU A 126 -6.94 -0.40 22.60
CA LEU A 126 -7.56 -1.43 23.43
C LEU A 126 -8.88 -1.95 22.83
N HIS A 127 -9.70 -1.09 22.22
CA HIS A 127 -10.90 -1.51 21.50
C HIS A 127 -10.55 -2.42 20.31
N LYS A 128 -9.50 -2.09 19.56
CA LYS A 128 -9.02 -2.91 18.44
C LYS A 128 -8.49 -4.24 18.94
N ALA A 129 -7.63 -4.23 19.96
CA ALA A 129 -7.09 -5.44 20.57
C ALA A 129 -8.22 -6.36 21.07
N ALA A 130 -9.21 -5.80 21.76
CA ALA A 130 -10.35 -6.54 22.28
C ALA A 130 -11.20 -7.14 21.16
N ARG A 131 -11.51 -6.37 20.10
CA ARG A 131 -12.32 -6.80 18.94
C ARG A 131 -11.66 -7.90 18.10
N TYR A 132 -10.34 -7.93 18.03
CA TYR A 132 -9.59 -8.91 17.22
C TYR A 132 -8.99 -10.04 18.07
N GLY A 133 -9.37 -10.15 19.35
CA GLY A 133 -8.93 -11.27 20.19
C GLY A 133 -7.45 -11.24 20.57
N ALA A 134 -6.78 -10.09 20.46
CA ALA A 134 -5.34 -9.92 20.70
C ALA A 134 -5.01 -9.88 22.20
N SER A 135 -5.11 -11.03 22.87
CA SER A 135 -5.03 -11.19 24.34
C SER A 135 -3.75 -10.62 24.98
N GLU A 136 -2.59 -10.84 24.36
CA GLU A 136 -1.31 -10.36 24.87
C GLU A 136 -1.20 -8.83 24.72
N SER A 137 -1.67 -8.30 23.59
CA SER A 137 -1.74 -6.85 23.37
C SER A 137 -2.70 -6.17 24.35
N VAL A 138 -3.85 -6.80 24.66
CA VAL A 138 -4.77 -6.32 25.71
C VAL A 138 -4.05 -6.21 27.06
N THR A 139 -3.29 -7.24 27.44
CA THR A 139 -2.54 -7.24 28.71
C THR A 139 -1.54 -6.09 28.77
N LEU A 140 -0.72 -5.94 27.73
CA LEU A 140 0.28 -4.86 27.66
C LEU A 140 -0.34 -3.46 27.69
N LEU A 141 -1.45 -3.26 26.97
CA LEU A 141 -2.15 -1.97 26.94
C LEU A 141 -2.68 -1.61 28.34
N LEU A 142 -3.28 -2.58 29.03
CA LEU A 142 -3.80 -2.37 30.38
C LEU A 142 -2.67 -2.07 31.39
N ASP A 143 -1.58 -2.84 31.35
CA ASP A 143 -0.40 -2.61 32.19
C ASP A 143 0.24 -1.23 31.95
N ALA A 144 0.08 -0.67 30.73
CA ALA A 144 0.52 0.68 30.38
C ALA A 144 -0.49 1.79 30.73
N GLY A 145 -1.64 1.46 31.33
CA GLY A 145 -2.65 2.43 31.75
C GLY A 145 -3.75 2.72 30.72
N ALA A 146 -4.00 1.82 29.77
CA ALA A 146 -5.19 1.90 28.92
C ALA A 146 -6.47 1.84 29.77
N ASP A 147 -7.38 2.78 29.56
CA ASP A 147 -8.68 2.82 30.21
C ASP A 147 -9.70 2.00 29.40
N PRO A 148 -10.20 0.87 29.96
CA PRO A 148 -11.18 0.02 29.29
C PRO A 148 -12.58 0.64 29.20
N LEU A 149 -12.83 1.77 29.89
CA LEU A 149 -14.13 2.45 29.95
C LEU A 149 -14.33 3.54 28.90
N ILE A 150 -13.26 3.94 28.20
CA ILE A 150 -13.38 4.88 27.09
C ILE A 150 -14.41 4.33 26.12
N ASN A 151 -15.41 5.14 25.76
CA ASN A 151 -16.46 4.69 24.86
C ASN A 151 -16.05 4.88 23.40
N SER A 152 -16.44 3.94 22.55
CA SER A 152 -16.40 4.08 21.10
C SER A 152 -17.82 4.09 20.51
N ARG A 153 -17.97 4.41 19.23
CA ARG A 153 -19.26 4.24 18.53
C ARG A 153 -19.80 2.80 18.59
N SER A 154 -18.96 1.82 18.92
CA SER A 154 -19.31 0.41 19.01
C SER A 154 -19.37 -0.11 20.46
N GLY A 155 -19.27 0.76 21.47
CA GLY A 155 -19.22 0.38 22.88
C GLY A 155 -17.81 0.43 23.49
N THR A 156 -17.70 -0.02 24.73
CA THR A 156 -16.45 -0.10 25.52
C THR A 156 -15.59 -1.31 25.13
N ALA A 157 -14.35 -1.38 25.63
CA ALA A 157 -13.49 -2.55 25.41
C ALA A 157 -14.09 -3.85 25.95
N PHE A 158 -14.86 -3.79 27.04
CA PHE A 158 -15.60 -4.93 27.60
C PHE A 158 -16.66 -5.46 26.63
N GLU A 159 -17.41 -4.56 25.99
CA GLU A 159 -18.49 -4.93 25.06
C GLU A 159 -17.95 -5.44 23.71
N LEU A 160 -16.75 -4.99 23.32
CA LEU A 160 -16.11 -5.38 22.06
C LEU A 160 -15.27 -6.65 22.14
N ALA A 161 -15.05 -7.20 23.33
CA ALA A 161 -14.21 -8.37 23.51
C ALA A 161 -14.66 -9.53 22.60
N ASP A 162 -13.69 -10.05 21.84
CA ASP A 162 -13.90 -11.12 20.87
C ASP A 162 -14.09 -12.47 21.56
N ASN A 163 -13.27 -12.75 22.57
CA ASN A 163 -13.24 -14.03 23.28
C ASN A 163 -13.17 -13.88 24.81
N VAL A 164 -13.34 -15.01 25.50
CA VAL A 164 -13.42 -15.11 26.97
C VAL A 164 -12.13 -14.70 27.63
N LEU A 165 -10.99 -15.04 27.00
CA LEU A 165 -9.68 -14.72 27.54
C LEU A 165 -9.49 -13.22 27.62
N VAL A 166 -9.80 -12.48 26.54
CA VAL A 166 -9.79 -11.02 26.52
C VAL A 166 -10.71 -10.44 27.60
N LEU A 167 -11.95 -10.93 27.71
CA LEU A 167 -12.87 -10.49 28.76
C LEU A 167 -12.32 -10.72 30.15
N HIS A 168 -11.76 -11.90 30.43
CA HIS A 168 -11.15 -12.22 31.71
C HIS A 168 -9.97 -11.30 32.01
N THR A 169 -9.11 -11.05 31.03
CA THR A 169 -7.97 -10.13 31.20
C THR A 169 -8.45 -8.72 31.56
N LEU A 170 -9.43 -8.18 30.83
CA LEU A 170 -10.02 -6.87 31.12
C LEU A 170 -10.60 -6.81 32.53
N MET A 171 -11.37 -7.84 32.94
CA MET A 171 -12.01 -7.87 34.25
C MET A 171 -11.02 -8.09 35.40
N ALA A 172 -10.01 -8.95 35.22
CA ALA A 172 -8.97 -9.20 36.22
C ALA A 172 -8.12 -7.95 36.46
N HIS A 173 -7.77 -7.23 35.40
CA HIS A 173 -7.06 -5.96 35.52
C HIS A 173 -7.91 -4.91 36.24
N TRP A 174 -9.18 -4.76 35.87
CA TRP A 174 -10.12 -3.86 36.54
C TRP A 174 -10.28 -4.20 38.03
N GLN A 175 -10.40 -5.48 38.38
CA GLN A 175 -10.50 -5.92 39.77
C GLN A 175 -9.26 -5.53 40.60
N LYS A 176 -8.08 -5.52 39.99
CA LYS A 176 -6.82 -5.20 40.66
C LYS A 176 -6.61 -3.70 40.85
N HIS A 177 -7.09 -2.88 39.91
CA HIS A 177 -6.76 -1.45 39.83
C HIS A 177 -7.96 -0.50 40.01
N GLY A 178 -9.20 -1.01 39.96
CA GLY A 178 -10.41 -0.25 40.28
C GLY A 178 -10.71 -0.21 41.77
N ASP A 179 -11.65 0.64 42.19
CA ASP A 179 -12.02 0.86 43.60
C ASP A 179 -12.78 -0.32 44.27
N GLY A 180 -12.66 -1.54 43.73
CA GLY A 180 -13.46 -2.69 44.14
C GLY A 180 -14.94 -2.60 43.75
N MET A 181 -15.29 -1.64 42.89
CA MET A 181 -16.62 -1.44 42.30
C MET A 181 -16.67 -1.97 40.85
N PRO A 182 -17.86 -2.37 40.35
CA PRO A 182 -18.00 -2.83 38.98
C PRO A 182 -17.63 -1.73 37.98
N PRO A 183 -17.17 -2.08 36.77
CA PRO A 183 -17.00 -1.13 35.67
C PRO A 183 -18.27 -0.28 35.48
N PRO A 184 -18.16 1.05 35.32
CA PRO A 184 -19.28 1.91 34.96
C PRO A 184 -20.07 1.37 33.76
N GLY A 185 -21.39 1.29 33.89
CA GLY A 185 -22.28 0.64 32.91
C GLY A 185 -22.49 -0.86 33.13
N LEU A 186 -21.75 -1.49 34.05
CA LEU A 186 -21.96 -2.88 34.46
C LEU A 186 -22.58 -2.94 35.86
N SER A 187 -23.64 -3.73 36.03
CA SER A 187 -24.25 -3.90 37.36
C SER A 187 -23.33 -4.70 38.29
N PRO A 188 -23.38 -4.48 39.62
CA PRO A 188 -22.63 -5.29 40.58
C PRO A 188 -22.96 -6.78 40.46
N ALA A 189 -24.24 -7.09 40.19
CA ALA A 189 -24.70 -8.45 39.96
C ALA A 189 -24.05 -9.09 38.72
N ALA A 190 -23.98 -8.36 37.61
CA ALA A 190 -23.31 -8.80 36.38
C ALA A 190 -21.83 -9.08 36.58
N TRP A 191 -21.12 -8.14 37.20
CA TRP A 191 -19.68 -8.23 37.41
C TRP A 191 -19.28 -9.41 38.30
N TRP A 192 -19.90 -9.51 39.49
CA TRP A 192 -19.61 -10.61 40.41
C TRP A 192 -20.03 -11.96 39.85
N SER A 193 -21.04 -11.99 38.98
CA SER A 193 -21.47 -13.23 38.34
C SER A 193 -20.45 -13.71 37.31
N PHE A 194 -19.86 -12.80 36.52
CA PHE A 194 -18.78 -13.13 35.60
C PHE A 194 -17.55 -13.72 36.32
N ILE A 195 -17.11 -13.10 37.42
CA ILE A 195 -15.92 -13.57 38.17
C ILE A 195 -16.22 -14.87 38.97
N GLY A 196 -17.46 -15.38 38.93
CA GLY A 196 -17.84 -16.59 39.66
C GLY A 196 -18.10 -16.36 41.15
N GLN A 197 -18.18 -15.12 41.60
CA GLN A 197 -18.38 -14.72 43.00
C GLN A 197 -19.77 -14.15 43.26
N SER A 198 -20.79 -14.64 42.57
CA SER A 198 -22.20 -14.25 42.80
C SER A 198 -22.64 -14.42 44.26
N GLY A 199 -21.94 -15.25 45.05
CA GLY A 199 -22.12 -15.41 46.51
C GLY A 199 -22.01 -14.10 47.30
N ARG A 200 -21.25 -13.13 46.78
CA ARG A 200 -21.05 -11.81 47.39
C ARG A 200 -22.22 -10.85 47.15
N VAL A 201 -23.13 -11.21 46.25
CA VAL A 201 -24.28 -10.37 45.89
C VAL A 201 -25.53 -10.90 46.59
N PRO A 202 -26.28 -10.04 47.32
CA PRO A 202 -27.56 -10.42 47.90
C PRO A 202 -28.53 -10.93 46.83
N GLU A 203 -29.32 -11.96 47.17
CA GLU A 203 -30.28 -12.56 46.24
C GLU A 203 -31.29 -11.54 45.69
N SER A 204 -31.72 -10.57 46.52
CA SER A 204 -32.62 -9.48 46.10
C SER A 204 -32.05 -8.66 44.95
N LEU A 205 -30.75 -8.34 44.99
CA LEU A 205 -30.08 -7.58 43.95
C LEU A 205 -29.87 -8.42 42.68
N LEU A 206 -29.57 -9.71 42.83
CA LEU A 206 -29.51 -10.64 41.69
C LEU A 206 -30.88 -10.73 40.98
N ARG A 207 -31.97 -10.84 41.74
CA ARG A 207 -33.34 -10.88 41.17
C ARG A 207 -33.67 -9.58 40.46
N GLN A 208 -33.34 -8.42 41.05
CA GLN A 208 -33.57 -7.12 40.41
C GLN A 208 -32.80 -6.99 39.10
N ASP A 209 -31.55 -7.45 39.07
CA ASP A 209 -30.70 -7.38 37.89
C ASP A 209 -31.21 -8.25 36.73
N LEU A 210 -31.75 -9.43 37.03
CA LEU A 210 -32.33 -10.36 36.04
C LEU A 210 -33.56 -9.78 35.30
N HIS A 211 -34.13 -8.68 35.79
CA HIS A 211 -35.21 -7.95 35.12
C HIS A 211 -34.72 -6.79 34.24
N GLN A 212 -33.42 -6.46 34.24
CA GLN A 212 -32.90 -5.35 33.46
C GLN A 212 -32.85 -5.68 31.96
N PRO A 213 -33.13 -4.69 31.09
CA PRO A 213 -33.10 -4.86 29.64
C PRO A 213 -31.68 -4.90 29.05
N GLU A 214 -30.68 -4.46 29.82
CA GLU A 214 -29.26 -4.53 29.45
C GLU A 214 -28.69 -5.94 29.68
N CYS A 215 -27.40 -6.16 29.38
CA CYS A 215 -26.78 -7.46 29.61
C CYS A 215 -26.68 -7.74 31.12
N ASN A 216 -27.67 -8.47 31.66
CA ASN A 216 -27.78 -8.82 33.07
C ASN A 216 -26.81 -9.93 33.52
N ALA A 217 -26.84 -10.28 34.80
CA ALA A 217 -25.99 -11.29 35.42
C ALA A 217 -26.00 -12.66 34.75
N LEU A 218 -27.12 -13.04 34.13
CA LEU A 218 -27.22 -14.31 33.43
C LEU A 218 -26.39 -14.30 32.14
N HIS A 219 -26.39 -13.20 31.39
CA HIS A 219 -25.56 -13.00 30.20
C HIS A 219 -24.08 -13.11 30.53
N TRP A 220 -23.64 -12.45 31.59
CA TRP A 220 -22.23 -12.42 31.98
C TRP A 220 -21.77 -13.73 32.63
N ALA A 221 -22.63 -14.40 33.41
CA ALA A 221 -22.35 -15.76 33.87
C ALA A 221 -22.20 -16.73 32.70
N ALA A 222 -23.06 -16.61 31.68
CA ALA A 222 -22.98 -17.39 30.45
C ALA A 222 -21.68 -17.12 29.67
N ALA A 223 -21.24 -15.86 29.58
CA ALA A 223 -19.95 -15.49 28.96
C ALA A 223 -18.74 -16.08 29.70
N SER A 224 -18.77 -16.07 31.04
CA SER A 224 -17.65 -16.54 31.87
C SER A 224 -17.46 -18.07 31.84
N GLY A 225 -18.52 -18.83 31.60
CA GLY A 225 -18.51 -20.29 31.76
C GLY A 225 -18.53 -20.77 33.22
N HIS A 226 -18.67 -19.88 34.22
CA HIS A 226 -18.65 -20.28 35.64
C HIS A 226 -19.94 -21.00 36.06
N LEU A 227 -19.96 -22.32 35.84
CA LEU A 227 -21.13 -23.18 35.97
C LEU A 227 -21.88 -23.09 37.32
N PRO A 228 -21.21 -23.04 38.50
CA PRO A 228 -21.92 -22.90 39.78
C PRO A 228 -22.72 -21.60 39.88
N THR A 229 -22.18 -20.50 39.35
CA THR A 229 -22.87 -19.20 39.35
C THR A 229 -24.03 -19.22 38.37
N LEU A 230 -23.81 -19.77 37.17
CA LEU A 230 -24.84 -19.91 36.16
C LEU A 230 -26.04 -20.71 36.71
N LYS A 231 -25.79 -21.88 37.31
CA LYS A 231 -26.82 -22.71 37.95
C LYS A 231 -27.60 -21.97 39.02
N ARG A 232 -26.91 -21.23 39.88
CA ARG A 232 -27.56 -20.41 40.91
C ARG A 232 -28.45 -19.33 40.30
N LEU A 233 -28.00 -18.64 39.26
CA LEU A 233 -28.80 -17.62 38.59
C LEU A 233 -30.00 -18.22 37.87
N LEU A 234 -29.85 -19.39 37.25
CA LEU A 234 -30.95 -20.10 36.59
C LEU A 234 -32.06 -20.51 37.57
N GLN A 235 -31.73 -20.83 38.82
CA GLN A 235 -32.72 -21.08 39.88
C GLN A 235 -33.48 -19.81 40.29
N LEU A 236 -32.86 -18.64 40.16
CA LEU A 236 -33.42 -17.35 40.54
C LEU A 236 -34.16 -16.65 39.39
N ALA A 237 -33.80 -16.97 38.14
CA ALA A 237 -34.25 -16.30 36.94
C ALA A 237 -35.70 -16.64 36.57
N PRO A 238 -36.56 -15.65 36.31
CA PRO A 238 -37.81 -15.86 35.61
C PRO A 238 -37.56 -16.50 34.24
N ARG A 239 -38.45 -17.38 33.77
CA ARG A 239 -38.32 -18.01 32.45
C ARG A 239 -38.14 -16.99 31.31
N ALA A 240 -38.83 -15.85 31.36
CA ALA A 240 -38.72 -14.80 30.35
C ALA A 240 -37.30 -14.19 30.22
N THR A 241 -36.47 -14.28 31.26
CA THR A 241 -35.11 -13.74 31.24
C THR A 241 -34.17 -14.56 30.35
N LEU A 242 -34.47 -15.83 30.12
CA LEU A 242 -33.65 -16.74 29.30
C LEU A 242 -33.68 -16.41 27.80
N SER A 243 -34.78 -15.82 27.31
CA SER A 243 -34.88 -15.26 25.94
C SER A 243 -34.58 -13.78 25.85
N SER A 244 -34.39 -13.09 26.98
CA SER A 244 -34.27 -11.64 26.98
C SER A 244 -32.99 -11.26 26.25
N PRO A 245 -33.07 -10.55 25.12
CA PRO A 245 -31.89 -10.13 24.40
C PRO A 245 -31.26 -8.91 25.09
N CYS A 246 -29.93 -8.86 25.14
CA CYS A 246 -29.21 -7.62 25.40
C CYS A 246 -28.69 -6.98 24.09
N PHE A 247 -27.64 -6.14 24.16
CA PHE A 247 -27.09 -5.40 23.02
C PHE A 247 -26.96 -6.30 21.77
N ASN A 248 -27.28 -5.79 20.58
CA ASN A 248 -27.31 -6.54 19.32
C ASN A 248 -28.24 -7.77 19.25
N LYS A 249 -29.26 -7.87 20.11
CA LYS A 249 -30.20 -9.00 20.18
C LYS A 249 -29.60 -10.33 20.67
N TRP A 250 -28.57 -10.26 21.52
CA TRP A 250 -27.87 -11.44 22.04
C TRP A 250 -28.56 -11.97 23.29
N THR A 251 -29.01 -13.22 23.27
CA THR A 251 -29.53 -13.94 24.45
C THR A 251 -28.37 -14.52 25.27
N PRO A 252 -28.60 -14.95 26.52
CA PRO A 252 -27.57 -15.64 27.32
C PRO A 252 -26.97 -16.85 26.59
N LEU A 253 -27.80 -17.61 25.85
CA LEU A 253 -27.35 -18.73 25.01
C LEU A 253 -26.40 -18.26 23.91
N LYS A 254 -26.77 -17.22 23.14
CA LYS A 254 -25.91 -16.68 22.08
C LYS A 254 -24.58 -16.17 22.61
N ILE A 255 -24.58 -15.57 23.79
CA ILE A 255 -23.35 -15.12 24.46
C ILE A 255 -22.48 -16.31 24.83
N ALA A 256 -23.02 -17.35 25.49
CA ALA A 256 -22.27 -18.57 25.78
C ALA A 256 -21.68 -19.20 24.50
N ILE A 257 -22.41 -19.16 23.39
CA ILE A 257 -21.95 -19.66 22.10
C ILE A 257 -20.78 -18.83 21.53
N ARG A 258 -20.91 -17.50 21.50
CA ARG A 258 -19.83 -16.61 21.01
C ARG A 258 -18.55 -16.76 21.80
N PHE A 259 -18.69 -16.93 23.10
CA PHE A 259 -17.58 -17.09 24.01
C PHE A 259 -17.09 -18.55 24.09
N ASN A 260 -17.65 -19.46 23.28
CA ASN A 260 -17.29 -20.87 23.19
C ASN A 260 -17.28 -21.58 24.56
N GLN A 261 -18.40 -21.49 25.28
CA GLN A 261 -18.59 -22.06 26.63
C GLN A 261 -19.53 -23.29 26.58
N PRO A 262 -19.05 -24.50 26.25
CA PRO A 262 -19.91 -25.65 25.99
C PRO A 262 -20.72 -26.12 27.20
N GLU A 263 -20.14 -26.10 28.41
CA GLU A 263 -20.84 -26.50 29.64
C GLU A 263 -21.95 -25.50 30.00
N ALA A 264 -21.69 -24.21 29.81
CA ALA A 264 -22.68 -23.17 30.03
C ALA A 264 -23.83 -23.28 29.02
N VAL A 265 -23.52 -23.59 27.75
CA VAL A 265 -24.53 -23.90 26.74
C VAL A 265 -25.37 -25.09 27.17
N GLY A 266 -24.76 -26.23 27.54
CA GLY A 266 -25.49 -27.42 27.98
C GLY A 266 -26.42 -27.14 29.16
N GLU A 267 -25.97 -26.38 30.14
CA GLU A 267 -26.79 -26.00 31.29
C GLU A 267 -27.95 -25.07 30.91
N LEU A 268 -27.71 -24.10 30.03
CA LEU A 268 -28.76 -23.22 29.51
C LEU A 268 -29.81 -24.03 28.75
N LEU A 269 -29.40 -25.01 27.94
CA LEU A 269 -30.31 -25.87 27.19
C LEU A 269 -31.17 -26.77 28.08
N ASN A 270 -30.63 -27.25 29.20
CA ASN A 270 -31.40 -28.02 30.20
C ASN A 270 -32.56 -27.21 30.78
N HIS A 271 -32.40 -25.88 30.88
CA HIS A 271 -33.41 -24.96 31.39
C HIS A 271 -34.24 -24.28 30.29
N TRP A 272 -33.76 -24.27 29.05
CA TRP A 272 -34.31 -23.56 27.90
C TRP A 272 -34.23 -24.42 26.62
N GLN A 273 -35.36 -24.98 26.20
CA GLN A 273 -35.43 -25.97 25.11
C GLN A 273 -35.40 -25.41 23.67
N TYR A 274 -35.34 -24.09 23.46
CA TYR A 274 -35.40 -23.55 22.10
C TYR A 274 -34.02 -23.17 21.56
N VAL A 275 -33.49 -24.04 20.70
CA VAL A 275 -32.33 -23.78 19.84
C VAL A 275 -32.82 -23.52 18.42
N ASP A 276 -32.31 -22.47 17.78
CA ASP A 276 -32.56 -22.22 16.37
C ASP A 276 -31.31 -22.40 15.51
N LEU A 277 -31.49 -22.34 14.18
CA LEU A 277 -30.37 -22.43 13.25
C LEU A 277 -29.38 -21.28 13.34
N GLN A 278 -29.80 -20.09 13.79
CA GLN A 278 -28.88 -18.97 13.97
C GLN A 278 -27.89 -19.27 15.10
N ASP A 279 -28.31 -20.01 16.13
CA ASP A 279 -27.42 -20.46 17.20
C ASP A 279 -26.36 -21.45 16.68
N VAL A 280 -26.76 -22.40 15.83
CA VAL A 280 -25.81 -23.32 15.16
C VAL A 280 -24.85 -22.53 14.26
N ARG A 281 -25.34 -21.57 13.47
CA ARG A 281 -24.51 -20.69 12.62
C ARG A 281 -23.53 -19.87 13.44
N LEU A 282 -23.96 -19.40 14.60
CA LEU A 282 -23.13 -18.63 15.51
C LEU A 282 -22.00 -19.49 16.08
N ALA A 283 -22.28 -20.75 16.41
CA ALA A 283 -21.27 -21.70 16.86
C ALA A 283 -20.26 -22.03 15.76
N VAL A 284 -20.71 -22.15 14.49
CA VAL A 284 -19.78 -22.32 13.35
C VAL A 284 -18.91 -21.07 13.13
N LYS A 285 -19.40 -19.89 13.49
CA LYS A 285 -18.70 -18.62 13.27
C LYS A 285 -17.73 -18.21 14.38
N TYR A 286 -18.10 -18.44 15.65
CA TYR A 286 -17.37 -17.95 16.82
C TYR A 286 -17.03 -19.07 17.82
N GLY A 287 -17.58 -20.26 17.63
CA GLY A 287 -17.41 -21.38 18.54
C GLY A 287 -16.46 -22.45 18.01
N SER A 288 -16.68 -23.67 18.50
CA SER A 288 -16.00 -24.89 18.11
C SER A 288 -16.91 -25.80 17.28
N ALA A 289 -16.29 -26.69 16.48
CA ALA A 289 -17.03 -27.73 15.76
C ALA A 289 -17.90 -28.58 16.72
N THR A 290 -17.36 -28.91 17.89
CA THR A 290 -18.06 -29.64 18.96
C THR A 290 -19.32 -28.93 19.42
N LEU A 291 -19.23 -27.62 19.67
CA LEU A 291 -20.38 -26.85 20.11
C LEU A 291 -21.46 -26.77 19.03
N ALA A 292 -21.06 -26.59 17.77
CA ALA A 292 -21.99 -26.60 16.65
C ALA A 292 -22.71 -27.96 16.50
N ARG A 293 -22.00 -29.07 16.73
CA ARG A 293 -22.62 -30.41 16.76
C ARG A 293 -23.67 -30.52 17.85
N VAL A 294 -23.33 -30.18 19.09
CA VAL A 294 -24.25 -30.27 20.25
C VAL A 294 -25.53 -29.46 20.01
N LEU A 295 -25.39 -28.25 19.49
CA LEU A 295 -26.56 -27.40 19.17
C LEU A 295 -27.40 -27.98 18.04
N TYR A 296 -26.77 -28.51 16.99
CA TYR A 296 -27.47 -29.14 15.88
C TYR A 296 -28.24 -30.39 16.30
N ASP A 297 -27.67 -31.20 17.19
CA ASP A 297 -28.36 -32.37 17.74
C ASP A 297 -29.58 -31.98 18.58
N SER A 298 -29.50 -30.84 19.26
CA SER A 298 -30.55 -30.28 20.11
C SER A 298 -31.68 -29.55 19.36
N LEU A 299 -31.62 -29.42 18.03
CA LEU A 299 -32.69 -28.82 17.23
C LEU A 299 -33.96 -29.70 17.24
N GLU A 300 -35.08 -29.12 17.67
CA GLU A 300 -36.42 -29.76 17.63
C GLU A 300 -37.10 -29.65 16.25
N GLN A 301 -36.67 -28.71 15.40
CA GLN A 301 -37.22 -28.50 14.05
C GLN A 301 -36.79 -29.60 13.07
N GLU A 302 -37.59 -29.81 12.02
CA GLU A 302 -37.26 -30.74 10.92
C GLU A 302 -35.90 -30.38 10.31
N LYS A 303 -34.96 -31.33 10.39
CA LYS A 303 -33.55 -31.13 10.02
C LYS A 303 -33.30 -31.20 8.50
N ASP A 304 -34.31 -31.59 7.73
CA ASP A 304 -34.19 -31.98 6.32
C ASP A 304 -34.13 -30.80 5.34
N ASP A 305 -34.61 -29.60 5.72
CA ASP A 305 -34.66 -28.40 4.85
C ASP A 305 -33.57 -27.35 5.15
N LEU A 306 -32.64 -27.64 6.06
CA LEU A 306 -31.81 -26.61 6.72
C LEU A 306 -30.36 -26.51 6.18
N ALA A 307 -30.13 -26.91 4.93
CA ALA A 307 -28.80 -26.85 4.29
C ALA A 307 -28.23 -25.42 4.38
N PHE A 308 -27.23 -25.24 5.24
CA PHE A 308 -26.54 -23.97 5.42
C PHE A 308 -25.30 -23.94 4.52
N TYR A 309 -25.27 -22.96 3.62
CA TYR A 309 -24.08 -22.59 2.87
C TYR A 309 -23.52 -21.32 3.52
N PRO A 310 -22.50 -21.41 4.40
CA PRO A 310 -21.80 -20.20 4.83
C PRO A 310 -21.28 -19.52 3.57
N ARG A 311 -21.74 -18.31 3.27
CA ARG A 311 -21.15 -17.50 2.20
C ARG A 311 -19.66 -17.39 2.49
N GLU A 312 -18.85 -17.73 1.50
CA GLU A 312 -17.40 -17.75 1.59
C GLU A 312 -16.88 -16.45 2.23
N GLY A 313 -16.10 -16.57 3.30
CA GLY A 313 -15.34 -15.45 3.88
C GLY A 313 -15.63 -15.04 5.33
N ASN A 314 -16.74 -15.45 5.96
CA ASN A 314 -17.14 -14.89 7.28
C ASN A 314 -17.20 -15.87 8.47
N ALA A 315 -17.03 -17.18 8.24
CA ALA A 315 -17.03 -18.19 9.31
C ALA A 315 -15.61 -18.72 9.53
N VAL A 316 -15.12 -18.61 10.76
CA VAL A 316 -13.82 -19.11 11.22
C VAL A 316 -14.12 -19.94 12.46
N LEU A 317 -13.88 -21.25 12.42
CA LEU A 317 -13.96 -22.04 13.64
C LEU A 317 -12.70 -21.77 14.46
N ILE A 318 -12.85 -21.45 15.74
CA ILE A 318 -11.71 -21.13 16.62
C ILE A 318 -11.00 -22.42 17.06
N ASN A 319 -11.75 -23.53 17.10
CA ASN A 319 -11.23 -24.85 17.41
C ASN A 319 -11.81 -25.89 16.44
N TYR A 320 -10.91 -26.68 15.86
CA TYR A 320 -11.20 -27.65 14.83
C TYR A 320 -11.08 -29.04 15.44
N ASP A 321 -12.23 -29.65 15.74
CA ASP A 321 -12.31 -31.08 15.97
C ASP A 321 -12.66 -31.77 14.64
N PRO A 322 -11.77 -32.60 14.08
CA PRO A 322 -11.97 -33.29 12.82
C PRO A 322 -13.22 -34.18 12.80
N GLU A 323 -13.53 -34.88 13.90
CA GLU A 323 -14.69 -35.75 13.98
C GLU A 323 -15.99 -34.95 13.93
N ASP A 324 -16.03 -33.83 14.64
CA ASP A 324 -17.20 -32.96 14.66
C ASP A 324 -17.40 -32.23 13.34
N LEU A 325 -16.32 -31.77 12.71
CA LEU A 325 -16.36 -31.25 11.35
C LEU A 325 -16.91 -32.28 10.37
N ALA A 326 -16.46 -33.52 10.49
CA ALA A 326 -16.95 -34.61 9.65
C ALA A 326 -18.44 -34.85 9.85
N TYR A 327 -18.90 -34.86 11.10
CA TYR A 327 -20.31 -34.96 11.44
C TYR A 327 -21.15 -33.84 10.80
N LEU A 328 -20.71 -32.58 10.97
CA LEU A 328 -21.43 -31.40 10.47
C LEU A 328 -21.50 -31.38 8.94
N VAL A 329 -20.44 -31.81 8.25
CA VAL A 329 -20.46 -31.93 6.78
C VAL A 329 -21.38 -33.07 6.33
N ASN A 330 -21.33 -34.24 6.98
CA ASN A 330 -22.21 -35.38 6.65
C ASN A 330 -23.69 -35.02 6.84
N ARG A 331 -24.01 -34.16 7.80
CA ARG A 331 -25.35 -33.63 8.05
C ARG A 331 -25.72 -32.41 7.19
N ARG A 332 -24.85 -32.01 6.24
CA ARG A 332 -25.03 -30.84 5.36
C ARG A 332 -25.22 -29.52 6.11
N VAL A 333 -24.68 -29.42 7.33
CA VAL A 333 -24.65 -28.19 8.13
C VAL A 333 -23.57 -27.25 7.58
N ILE A 334 -22.46 -27.81 7.11
CA ILE A 334 -21.34 -27.08 6.52
C ILE A 334 -21.10 -27.63 5.11
N SER A 335 -20.80 -26.77 4.14
CA SER A 335 -20.52 -27.21 2.77
C SER A 335 -19.12 -27.82 2.65
N PRO A 336 -18.94 -28.88 1.84
CA PRO A 336 -17.62 -29.48 1.61
C PRO A 336 -16.66 -28.50 0.90
N ALA A 337 -17.17 -27.54 0.13
CA ALA A 337 -16.38 -26.47 -0.48
C ALA A 337 -15.81 -25.49 0.56
N TRP A 338 -16.60 -25.13 1.58
CA TRP A 338 -16.10 -24.33 2.70
C TRP A 338 -15.01 -25.08 3.45
N LEU A 339 -15.23 -26.37 3.74
CA LEU A 339 -14.24 -27.22 4.42
C LEU A 339 -12.94 -27.30 3.60
N LEU A 340 -13.02 -27.46 2.28
CA LEU A 340 -11.85 -27.45 1.40
C LEU A 340 -11.07 -26.13 1.48
N ASN A 341 -11.75 -24.99 1.51
CA ASN A 341 -11.10 -23.69 1.68
C ASN A 341 -10.39 -23.54 3.04
N GLN A 342 -10.97 -24.10 4.12
CA GLN A 342 -10.33 -24.14 5.43
C GLN A 342 -9.09 -25.05 5.41
N ILE A 343 -9.20 -26.27 4.88
CA ILE A 343 -8.05 -27.19 4.72
C ILE A 343 -6.94 -26.51 3.91
N GLY A 344 -7.29 -25.81 2.83
CA GLY A 344 -6.32 -25.09 2.01
C GLY A 344 -5.62 -23.93 2.74
N SER A 345 -6.29 -23.27 3.68
CA SER A 345 -5.74 -22.09 4.39
C SER A 345 -4.98 -22.46 5.67
N HIS A 346 -5.14 -23.67 6.18
CA HIS A 346 -4.39 -24.22 7.31
C HIS A 346 -3.29 -25.16 6.77
N GLY A 347 -2.23 -25.40 7.55
CA GLY A 347 -1.13 -26.27 7.13
C GLY A 347 -1.53 -27.74 7.00
N GLY A 348 -0.62 -28.66 7.36
CA GLY A 348 -0.89 -30.10 7.31
C GLY A 348 -1.94 -30.60 8.33
N GLU A 349 -2.35 -29.77 9.28
CA GLU A 349 -3.17 -30.15 10.44
C GLU A 349 -4.57 -30.68 10.06
N MET A 350 -5.23 -30.10 9.06
CA MET A 350 -6.57 -30.51 8.64
C MET A 350 -6.57 -31.52 7.49
N LEU A 351 -5.40 -32.04 7.09
CA LEU A 351 -5.28 -32.86 5.88
C LEU A 351 -6.09 -34.15 5.96
N GLU A 352 -6.30 -34.69 7.16
CA GLU A 352 -7.10 -35.90 7.37
C GLU A 352 -8.58 -35.76 7.01
N LEU A 353 -9.08 -34.53 6.84
CA LEU A 353 -10.44 -34.24 6.38
C LEU A 353 -10.56 -34.18 4.85
N ALA A 354 -9.45 -34.21 4.12
CA ALA A 354 -9.46 -34.20 2.65
C ALA A 354 -10.20 -35.41 2.02
N PRO A 355 -10.09 -36.66 2.53
CA PRO A 355 -10.88 -37.80 2.04
C PRO A 355 -12.39 -37.57 2.18
N LEU A 356 -12.83 -36.94 3.28
CA LEU A 356 -14.23 -36.64 3.51
C LEU A 356 -14.76 -35.67 2.44
N VAL A 357 -14.03 -34.59 2.17
CA VAL A 357 -14.39 -33.61 1.12
C VAL A 357 -14.62 -34.32 -0.21
N VAL A 358 -13.75 -35.26 -0.57
CA VAL A 358 -13.88 -36.06 -1.80
C VAL A 358 -15.09 -36.99 -1.75
N SER A 359 -15.33 -37.68 -0.62
CA SER A 359 -16.51 -38.54 -0.47
C SER A 359 -17.84 -37.79 -0.56
N GLN A 360 -17.83 -36.48 -0.27
CA GLN A 360 -18.98 -35.59 -0.38
C GLN A 360 -19.20 -35.05 -1.79
N GLY A 361 -18.45 -35.56 -2.78
CA GLY A 361 -18.64 -35.26 -4.20
C GLY A 361 -17.77 -34.13 -4.73
N VAL A 362 -16.83 -33.59 -3.94
CA VAL A 362 -15.86 -32.60 -4.42
C VAL A 362 -14.78 -33.33 -5.25
N PRO A 363 -14.57 -32.98 -6.53
CA PRO A 363 -13.58 -33.63 -7.36
C PRO A 363 -12.15 -33.44 -6.80
N ILE A 364 -11.31 -34.49 -6.86
CA ILE A 364 -9.90 -34.39 -6.46
C ILE A 364 -9.17 -33.30 -7.25
N THR A 365 -9.57 -33.05 -8.51
CA THR A 365 -9.05 -31.94 -9.32
C THR A 365 -9.33 -30.57 -8.71
N GLN A 366 -10.49 -30.37 -8.09
CA GLN A 366 -10.82 -29.14 -7.36
C GLN A 366 -10.01 -29.02 -6.06
N VAL A 367 -9.76 -30.14 -5.38
CA VAL A 367 -8.88 -30.20 -4.20
C VAL A 367 -7.45 -29.76 -4.57
N LEU A 368 -6.91 -30.32 -5.65
CA LEU A 368 -5.59 -29.96 -6.18
C LEU A 368 -5.51 -28.46 -6.55
N ARG A 369 -6.51 -27.93 -7.26
CA ARG A 369 -6.58 -26.49 -7.60
C ARG A 369 -6.59 -25.60 -6.36
N THR A 370 -7.33 -25.99 -5.33
CA THR A 370 -7.42 -25.20 -4.10
C THR A 370 -6.10 -25.19 -3.35
N GLY A 371 -5.42 -26.34 -3.24
CA GLY A 371 -4.07 -26.42 -2.70
C GLY A 371 -3.08 -25.53 -3.44
N LEU A 372 -3.11 -25.53 -4.78
CA LEU A 372 -2.26 -24.67 -5.61
C LEU A 372 -2.56 -23.17 -5.42
N ARG A 373 -3.82 -22.76 -5.32
CA ARG A 373 -4.21 -21.33 -5.13
C ARG A 373 -3.85 -20.80 -3.74
N LYS A 374 -3.89 -21.66 -2.73
CA LYS A 374 -3.63 -21.31 -1.32
C LYS A 374 -2.17 -21.54 -0.90
N ASP A 375 -1.33 -22.00 -1.83
CA ASP A 375 0.06 -22.36 -1.59
C ASP A 375 0.22 -23.38 -0.44
N ASN A 376 -0.65 -24.39 -0.42
CA ASN A 376 -0.62 -25.46 0.58
C ASN A 376 0.06 -26.72 0.01
N PRO A 377 1.34 -26.98 0.33
CA PRO A 377 2.09 -28.09 -0.25
C PRO A 377 1.58 -29.46 0.20
N TYR A 378 1.04 -29.57 1.43
CA TYR A 378 0.52 -30.83 1.97
C TYR A 378 -0.73 -31.29 1.21
N LEU A 379 -1.66 -30.36 0.97
CA LEU A 379 -2.89 -30.64 0.23
C LEU A 379 -2.60 -30.97 -1.23
N VAL A 380 -1.64 -30.27 -1.86
CA VAL A 380 -1.17 -30.57 -3.22
C VAL A 380 -0.60 -31.98 -3.29
N GLN A 381 0.37 -32.33 -2.43
CA GLN A 381 0.98 -33.66 -2.43
C GLN A 381 -0.04 -34.77 -2.18
N TRP A 382 -0.96 -34.56 -1.25
CA TRP A 382 -2.04 -35.51 -0.97
C TRP A 382 -2.93 -35.73 -2.19
N ALA A 383 -3.38 -34.65 -2.85
CA ALA A 383 -4.24 -34.75 -4.02
C ALA A 383 -3.53 -35.48 -5.17
N LEU A 384 -2.23 -35.25 -5.40
CA LEU A 384 -1.46 -35.94 -6.44
C LEU A 384 -1.34 -37.44 -6.19
N LYS A 385 -1.19 -37.87 -4.93
CA LYS A 385 -1.15 -39.30 -4.57
C LYS A 385 -2.45 -40.03 -4.91
N GLN A 386 -3.57 -39.33 -5.00
CA GLN A 386 -4.86 -39.91 -5.40
C GLN A 386 -4.99 -40.09 -6.93
N ASN A 387 -3.96 -39.76 -7.71
CA ASN A 387 -3.93 -39.86 -9.17
C ASN A 387 -5.13 -39.15 -9.85
N PRO A 388 -5.29 -37.83 -9.66
CA PRO A 388 -6.43 -37.10 -10.19
C PRO A 388 -6.43 -37.12 -11.72
N PRO A 389 -7.60 -37.14 -12.37
CA PRO A 389 -7.68 -37.02 -13.82
C PRO A 389 -7.17 -35.64 -14.25
N LEU A 390 -5.92 -35.58 -14.74
CA LEU A 390 -5.26 -34.34 -15.14
C LEU A 390 -5.85 -33.73 -16.44
N GLN A 391 -6.60 -34.54 -17.19
CA GLN A 391 -7.27 -34.17 -18.44
C GLN A 391 -8.60 -33.43 -18.23
N GLN A 392 -9.29 -33.69 -17.11
CA GLN A 392 -10.72 -33.42 -16.97
C GLN A 392 -11.00 -32.01 -16.44
N ILE A 393 -11.64 -31.20 -17.27
CA ILE A 393 -11.86 -29.79 -16.98
C ILE A 393 -13.24 -29.40 -17.50
N ASP A 394 -14.16 -29.21 -16.56
CA ASP A 394 -15.40 -28.49 -16.77
C ASP A 394 -15.12 -27.18 -17.52
N LYS A 395 -15.93 -26.80 -18.52
CA LYS A 395 -15.67 -25.62 -19.39
C LYS A 395 -15.54 -24.31 -18.60
N THR A 396 -15.92 -24.32 -17.33
CA THR A 396 -16.01 -23.19 -16.41
C THR A 396 -14.75 -22.98 -15.56
N GLU A 397 -13.89 -23.99 -15.37
CA GLU A 397 -12.73 -23.91 -14.46
C GLU A 397 -11.39 -24.17 -15.17
N PRO A 398 -10.27 -23.55 -14.74
CA PRO A 398 -8.96 -23.78 -15.36
C PRO A 398 -8.36 -25.14 -14.99
N SER A 399 -7.53 -25.73 -15.86
CA SER A 399 -6.79 -26.97 -15.55
C SER A 399 -5.85 -26.84 -14.33
N PRO A 400 -5.52 -27.93 -13.61
CA PRO A 400 -4.49 -27.89 -12.57
C PRO A 400 -3.14 -27.39 -13.09
N PHE A 401 -2.79 -27.72 -14.34
CA PHE A 401 -1.62 -27.17 -15.02
C PHE A 401 -1.66 -25.63 -15.10
N ILE A 402 -2.78 -25.05 -15.54
CA ILE A 402 -2.94 -23.60 -15.65
C ILE A 402 -2.81 -22.93 -14.28
N VAL A 403 -3.45 -23.50 -13.26
CA VAL A 403 -3.38 -22.94 -11.90
C VAL A 403 -1.93 -22.99 -11.39
N ALA A 404 -1.23 -24.11 -11.54
CA ALA A 404 0.17 -24.23 -11.14
C ALA A 404 1.10 -23.27 -11.90
N ALA A 405 0.88 -23.11 -13.21
CA ALA A 405 1.64 -22.20 -14.05
C ALA A 405 1.44 -20.73 -13.62
N LYS A 406 0.20 -20.33 -13.33
CA LYS A 406 -0.13 -18.97 -12.89
C LYS A 406 0.31 -18.66 -11.46
N THR A 407 0.41 -19.66 -10.59
CA THR A 407 0.90 -19.47 -9.21
C THR A 407 2.42 -19.55 -9.10
N GLY A 408 3.15 -19.74 -10.20
CA GLY A 408 4.62 -19.75 -10.23
C GLY A 408 5.26 -21.10 -9.88
N ASN A 409 4.46 -22.16 -9.70
CA ASN A 409 4.95 -23.51 -9.44
C ASN A 409 5.37 -24.22 -10.75
N THR A 410 6.43 -23.73 -11.40
CA THR A 410 6.85 -24.11 -12.76
C THR A 410 7.14 -25.61 -12.92
N ASP A 411 7.90 -26.22 -12.00
CA ASP A 411 8.25 -27.64 -12.06
C ASP A 411 7.04 -28.54 -11.92
N LEU A 412 6.16 -28.21 -10.97
CA LEU A 412 4.92 -28.94 -10.78
C LEU A 412 3.98 -28.74 -11.98
N ALA A 413 3.91 -27.54 -12.55
CA ALA A 413 3.14 -27.29 -13.76
C ALA A 413 3.60 -28.23 -14.89
N LYS A 414 4.91 -28.33 -15.14
CA LYS A 414 5.45 -29.26 -16.16
C LYS A 414 5.04 -30.72 -15.89
N GLN A 415 5.00 -31.15 -14.63
CA GLN A 415 4.55 -32.50 -14.25
C GLN A 415 3.04 -32.72 -14.46
N LEU A 416 2.22 -31.68 -14.29
CA LEU A 416 0.76 -31.75 -14.40
C LEU A 416 0.25 -31.68 -15.84
N TRP A 417 1.13 -31.46 -16.81
CA TRP A 417 0.75 -31.31 -18.21
C TRP A 417 0.28 -32.61 -18.84
N HIS A 418 -0.82 -32.53 -19.59
CA HIS A 418 -1.30 -33.61 -20.45
C HIS A 418 -1.57 -33.07 -21.87
N PRO A 419 -1.21 -33.78 -22.96
CA PRO A 419 -1.47 -33.34 -24.34
C PRO A 419 -2.94 -33.00 -24.62
N ASP A 420 -3.86 -33.76 -24.02
CA ASP A 420 -5.31 -33.58 -24.14
C ASP A 420 -5.92 -32.63 -23.09
N ALA A 421 -5.10 -31.89 -22.32
CA ALA A 421 -5.62 -30.94 -21.35
C ALA A 421 -6.33 -29.76 -22.06
N VAL A 422 -7.57 -29.49 -21.67
CA VAL A 422 -8.33 -28.31 -22.13
C VAL A 422 -7.68 -27.05 -21.57
N LEU A 423 -7.27 -26.12 -22.44
CA LEU A 423 -6.58 -24.89 -22.02
C LEU A 423 -7.51 -23.66 -21.95
N GLY A 424 -8.81 -23.81 -22.19
CA GLY A 424 -9.74 -22.69 -22.32
C GLY A 424 -10.36 -22.67 -23.72
N ASP A 425 -10.87 -21.52 -24.13
CA ASP A 425 -11.30 -21.32 -25.52
C ASP A 425 -10.10 -21.61 -26.44
N ASP A 426 -10.35 -22.22 -27.60
CA ASP A 426 -9.32 -22.74 -28.53
C ASP A 426 -8.45 -21.65 -29.21
N ASN A 427 -8.15 -20.57 -28.51
CA ASN A 427 -7.26 -19.54 -28.98
C ASN A 427 -5.80 -19.98 -28.81
N TYR A 428 -5.09 -19.99 -29.93
CA TYR A 428 -3.68 -20.34 -30.04
C TYR A 428 -2.77 -19.51 -29.11
N TYR A 429 -3.13 -18.25 -28.80
CA TYR A 429 -2.38 -17.37 -27.91
C TYR A 429 -2.48 -17.75 -26.43
N GLU A 430 -3.63 -18.24 -25.97
CA GLU A 430 -3.82 -18.66 -24.58
C GLU A 430 -2.94 -19.87 -24.27
N ARG A 431 -2.86 -20.84 -25.20
CA ARG A 431 -1.98 -22.01 -25.04
C ARG A 431 -0.53 -21.60 -24.87
N LEU A 432 -0.08 -20.63 -25.66
CA LEU A 432 1.27 -20.09 -25.59
C LEU A 432 1.52 -19.34 -24.27
N GLU A 433 0.52 -18.61 -23.78
CA GLU A 433 0.57 -17.94 -22.48
C GLU A 433 0.81 -18.93 -21.34
N TYR A 434 0.09 -20.06 -21.30
CA TYR A 434 0.27 -21.04 -20.23
C TYR A 434 1.63 -21.74 -20.28
N PHE A 435 2.14 -22.05 -21.47
CA PHE A 435 3.50 -22.58 -21.61
C PHE A 435 4.56 -21.57 -21.17
N ALA A 436 4.33 -20.29 -21.44
CA ALA A 436 5.20 -19.22 -21.00
C ALA A 436 5.16 -19.04 -19.46
N ALA A 437 3.96 -19.04 -18.87
CA ALA A 437 3.78 -19.00 -17.42
C ALA A 437 4.47 -20.17 -16.71
N ALA A 438 4.37 -21.38 -17.28
CA ALA A 438 5.04 -22.58 -16.77
C ALA A 438 6.57 -22.59 -16.99
N GLY A 439 7.13 -21.61 -17.72
CA GLY A 439 8.56 -21.56 -18.04
C GLY A 439 9.02 -22.74 -18.90
N TRP A 440 8.17 -23.19 -19.84
CA TRP A 440 8.44 -24.41 -20.59
C TRP A 440 9.05 -24.12 -21.96
N THR A 441 10.33 -23.81 -21.95
CA THR A 441 11.10 -23.40 -23.13
C THR A 441 10.91 -24.30 -24.35
N GLU A 442 11.11 -25.62 -24.20
CA GLU A 442 10.99 -26.56 -25.33
C GLU A 442 9.59 -26.55 -25.97
N LYS A 443 8.56 -26.44 -25.13
CA LYS A 443 7.16 -26.39 -25.59
C LYS A 443 6.86 -25.06 -26.27
N VAL A 444 7.35 -23.95 -25.74
CA VAL A 444 7.25 -22.62 -26.36
C VAL A 444 7.94 -22.60 -27.72
N LEU A 445 9.19 -23.07 -27.81
CA LEU A 445 9.97 -23.07 -29.06
C LEU A 445 9.37 -24.00 -30.12
N SER A 446 8.87 -25.18 -29.73
CA SER A 446 8.19 -26.10 -30.65
C SER A 446 6.83 -25.57 -31.09
N PHE A 447 6.01 -25.06 -30.18
CA PHE A 447 4.65 -24.59 -30.47
C PHE A 447 4.66 -23.38 -31.40
N THR A 448 5.60 -22.46 -31.21
CA THR A 448 5.77 -21.28 -32.08
C THR A 448 6.30 -21.62 -33.47
N ASN A 449 6.86 -22.82 -33.67
CA ASN A 449 7.61 -23.22 -34.86
C ASN A 449 8.63 -22.14 -35.30
N ARG A 450 9.24 -21.48 -34.32
CA ARG A 450 10.16 -20.33 -34.48
C ARG A 450 9.59 -19.13 -35.28
N ARG A 451 8.28 -18.96 -35.34
CA ARG A 451 7.67 -17.74 -35.91
C ARG A 451 7.93 -16.53 -35.01
N ALA A 452 8.43 -15.44 -35.60
CA ALA A 452 8.94 -14.28 -34.87
C ALA A 452 7.86 -13.48 -34.10
N ASP A 453 6.64 -13.40 -34.64
CA ASP A 453 5.47 -12.76 -34.03
C ASP A 453 5.05 -13.46 -32.74
N LEU A 454 5.02 -14.79 -32.75
CA LEU A 454 4.65 -15.60 -31.59
C LEU A 454 5.77 -15.72 -30.56
N LEU A 455 7.02 -15.82 -31.00
CA LEU A 455 8.16 -15.75 -30.09
C LEU A 455 8.22 -14.40 -29.36
N THR A 456 7.83 -13.31 -30.04
CA THR A 456 7.65 -12.00 -29.39
C THR A 456 6.53 -12.05 -28.34
N TYR A 457 5.39 -12.68 -28.66
CA TYR A 457 4.31 -12.84 -27.69
C TYR A 457 4.76 -13.67 -26.48
N ALA A 458 5.44 -14.80 -26.71
CA ALA A 458 6.00 -15.65 -25.65
C ALA A 458 7.02 -14.89 -24.78
N LEU A 459 7.85 -14.03 -25.39
CA LEU A 459 8.74 -13.14 -24.66
C LEU A 459 7.95 -12.19 -23.75
N MET A 460 6.87 -11.57 -24.25
CA MET A 460 6.00 -10.70 -23.44
C MET A 460 5.35 -11.44 -22.27
N GLU A 461 4.88 -12.67 -22.48
CA GLU A 461 4.30 -13.49 -21.42
C GLU A 461 5.34 -13.95 -20.40
N ALA A 462 6.55 -14.32 -20.85
CA ALA A 462 7.65 -14.65 -19.95
C ALA A 462 8.02 -13.48 -19.04
N VAL A 463 8.02 -12.24 -19.58
CA VAL A 463 8.15 -11.01 -18.78
C VAL A 463 6.96 -10.85 -17.83
N ARG A 464 5.72 -11.04 -18.30
CA ARG A 464 4.50 -10.88 -17.50
C ARG A 464 4.47 -11.79 -16.27
N TYR A 465 4.89 -13.05 -16.43
CA TYR A 465 4.96 -14.03 -15.35
C TYR A 465 6.31 -14.03 -14.62
N ASN A 466 7.19 -13.07 -14.92
CA ASN A 466 8.53 -12.92 -14.34
C ASN A 466 9.36 -14.23 -14.40
N ASN A 467 9.23 -14.98 -15.49
CA ASN A 467 9.91 -16.25 -15.67
C ASN A 467 11.30 -16.03 -16.28
N VAL A 468 12.29 -15.77 -15.41
CA VAL A 468 13.65 -15.40 -15.81
C VAL A 468 14.34 -16.50 -16.63
N ASP A 469 14.12 -17.78 -16.30
CA ASP A 469 14.73 -18.90 -17.01
C ASP A 469 14.25 -18.98 -18.47
N LEU A 470 12.93 -18.91 -18.69
CA LEU A 470 12.37 -18.85 -20.04
C LEU A 470 12.84 -17.60 -20.79
N LEU A 471 12.93 -16.46 -20.11
CA LEU A 471 13.45 -15.23 -20.71
C LEU A 471 14.89 -15.40 -21.19
N VAL A 472 15.76 -15.99 -20.38
CA VAL A 472 17.16 -16.29 -20.73
C VAL A 472 17.21 -17.21 -21.95
N ASP A 473 16.41 -18.26 -21.96
CA ASP A 473 16.37 -19.22 -23.07
C ASP A 473 15.89 -18.57 -24.39
N LEU A 474 14.82 -17.78 -24.34
CA LEU A 474 14.31 -17.08 -25.53
C LEU A 474 15.33 -16.06 -26.06
N VAL A 475 15.95 -15.32 -25.16
CA VAL A 475 17.00 -14.35 -25.48
C VAL A 475 18.23 -15.01 -26.09
N THR A 476 18.71 -16.12 -25.51
CA THR A 476 19.87 -16.86 -26.00
C THR A 476 19.58 -17.53 -27.35
N ALA A 477 18.33 -17.90 -27.61
CA ALA A 477 17.84 -18.33 -28.92
C ALA A 477 17.74 -17.18 -29.95
N GLY A 478 18.08 -15.95 -29.58
CA GLY A 478 18.13 -14.79 -30.47
C GLY A 478 16.80 -14.04 -30.62
N VAL A 479 15.78 -14.35 -29.80
CA VAL A 479 14.50 -13.65 -29.80
C VAL A 479 14.69 -12.24 -29.23
N ARG A 480 14.23 -11.23 -29.96
CA ARG A 480 14.31 -9.82 -29.57
C ARG A 480 12.92 -9.19 -29.60
N ALA A 481 12.72 -8.16 -28.78
CA ALA A 481 11.51 -7.35 -28.86
C ALA A 481 11.52 -6.56 -30.18
N PRO A 482 10.46 -6.64 -31.00
CA PRO A 482 10.40 -5.88 -32.23
C PRO A 482 10.25 -4.39 -31.90
N ARG A 483 10.82 -3.53 -32.75
CA ARG A 483 10.80 -2.05 -32.57
C ARG A 483 9.42 -1.52 -32.15
N ARG A 484 8.34 -1.97 -32.82
CA ARG A 484 6.96 -1.52 -32.54
C ARG A 484 6.36 -1.97 -31.20
N ARG A 485 6.90 -3.01 -30.55
CA ARG A 485 6.43 -3.50 -29.24
C ARG A 485 7.49 -3.38 -28.15
N CYS A 486 8.62 -2.74 -28.45
CA CYS A 486 9.77 -2.67 -27.56
C CYS A 486 9.40 -1.96 -26.25
N ARG A 487 8.74 -0.80 -26.36
CA ARG A 487 8.15 -0.09 -25.23
C ARG A 487 7.22 -1.00 -24.41
N SER A 488 6.30 -1.71 -25.05
CA SER A 488 5.35 -2.59 -24.34
C SER A 488 6.02 -3.73 -23.56
N VAL A 489 7.09 -4.33 -24.11
CA VAL A 489 7.86 -5.37 -23.41
C VAL A 489 8.53 -4.81 -22.17
N PHE A 490 9.20 -3.65 -22.29
CA PHE A 490 9.79 -2.97 -21.15
C PHE A 490 8.73 -2.46 -20.16
N ASP A 491 7.57 -1.97 -20.60
CA ASP A 491 6.46 -1.53 -19.73
C ASP A 491 5.94 -2.65 -18.84
N VAL A 492 5.87 -3.87 -19.36
CA VAL A 492 5.48 -5.04 -18.56
C VAL A 492 6.61 -5.40 -17.60
N ALA A 493 7.87 -5.40 -18.04
CA ALA A 493 9.03 -5.70 -17.18
C ALA A 493 9.17 -4.69 -16.02
N ILE A 494 8.99 -3.40 -16.32
CA ILE A 494 9.06 -2.30 -15.36
C ILE A 494 7.94 -2.45 -14.33
N ARG A 495 6.71 -2.81 -14.75
CA ARG A 495 5.60 -3.07 -13.82
C ARG A 495 5.86 -4.23 -12.87
N GLN A 496 6.60 -5.26 -13.31
CA GLN A 496 6.99 -6.38 -12.45
C GLN A 496 8.10 -6.03 -11.45
N SER A 497 8.68 -4.84 -11.52
CA SER A 497 9.74 -4.39 -10.60
C SER A 497 10.95 -5.35 -10.54
N SER A 498 11.24 -6.06 -11.64
CA SER A 498 12.25 -7.13 -11.69
C SER A 498 13.54 -6.66 -12.37
N LEU A 499 14.55 -6.32 -11.58
CA LEU A 499 15.87 -5.89 -12.07
C LEU A 499 16.56 -6.92 -12.98
N PRO A 500 16.57 -8.23 -12.65
CA PRO A 500 17.19 -9.24 -13.51
C PRO A 500 16.57 -9.28 -14.91
N THR A 501 15.24 -9.15 -14.99
CA THR A 501 14.49 -9.12 -16.25
C THR A 501 14.86 -7.87 -17.07
N ILE A 502 14.93 -6.70 -16.43
CA ILE A 502 15.32 -5.44 -17.09
C ILE A 502 16.77 -5.50 -17.58
N GLU A 503 17.71 -5.98 -16.76
CA GLU A 503 19.12 -6.09 -17.15
C GLU A 503 19.29 -7.02 -18.35
N LEU A 504 18.62 -8.17 -18.35
CA LEU A 504 18.65 -9.12 -19.46
C LEU A 504 18.09 -8.51 -20.75
N LEU A 505 16.94 -7.83 -20.68
CA LEU A 505 16.33 -7.16 -21.84
C LEU A 505 17.19 -5.98 -22.32
N ALA A 506 17.79 -5.21 -21.41
CA ALA A 506 18.65 -4.10 -21.76
C ALA A 506 19.94 -4.57 -22.46
N LYS A 507 20.57 -5.63 -21.95
CA LYS A 507 21.77 -6.24 -22.54
C LYS A 507 21.53 -6.73 -23.96
N THR A 508 20.36 -7.32 -24.23
CA THR A 508 20.01 -7.82 -25.57
C THR A 508 19.67 -6.73 -26.57
N HIS A 509 19.21 -5.58 -26.07
CA HIS A 509 18.83 -4.41 -26.88
C HIS A 509 19.86 -3.27 -26.81
N ALA A 510 21.07 -3.51 -26.29
CA ALA A 510 22.13 -2.50 -26.13
C ALA A 510 22.48 -1.76 -27.44
N GLY A 511 22.28 -2.39 -28.61
CA GLY A 511 22.46 -1.76 -29.92
C GLY A 511 21.28 -0.91 -30.41
N ASN A 512 20.11 -0.99 -29.76
CA ASN A 512 18.89 -0.28 -30.14
C ASN A 512 18.61 0.86 -29.13
N LYS A 513 19.42 1.93 -29.25
CA LYS A 513 19.33 3.10 -28.36
C LYS A 513 17.94 3.73 -28.33
N GLU A 514 17.21 3.70 -29.43
CA GLU A 514 15.85 4.24 -29.55
C GLU A 514 14.88 3.48 -28.64
N CYS A 515 14.86 2.14 -28.70
CA CYS A 515 14.02 1.32 -27.81
C CYS A 515 14.38 1.53 -26.33
N LEU A 516 15.67 1.54 -25.99
CA LEU A 516 16.11 1.76 -24.62
C LEU A 516 15.71 3.16 -24.12
N SER A 517 15.74 4.17 -25.00
CA SER A 517 15.30 5.53 -24.68
C SER A 517 13.79 5.64 -24.50
N GLU A 518 13.00 4.86 -25.24
CA GLU A 518 11.56 4.75 -24.98
C GLU A 518 11.27 4.07 -23.64
N ALA A 519 12.04 3.04 -23.28
CA ALA A 519 11.95 2.39 -21.98
C ALA A 519 12.31 3.34 -20.83
N VAL A 520 13.27 4.26 -21.03
CA VAL A 520 13.59 5.33 -20.06
C VAL A 520 12.35 6.15 -19.73
N LEU A 521 11.52 6.52 -20.72
CA LEU A 521 10.29 7.26 -20.46
C LEU A 521 9.32 6.50 -19.55
N SER A 522 9.18 5.19 -19.76
CA SER A 522 8.34 4.34 -18.92
C SER A 522 8.91 4.15 -17.51
N VAL A 523 10.24 4.16 -17.36
CA VAL A 523 10.89 4.17 -16.04
C VAL A 523 10.65 5.50 -15.32
N ILE A 524 10.57 6.64 -16.02
CA ILE A 524 10.22 7.92 -15.39
C ILE A 524 8.82 7.85 -14.76
N ASP A 525 7.86 7.23 -15.44
CA ASP A 525 6.49 7.03 -14.95
C ASP A 525 6.45 6.10 -13.72
N ASN A 526 7.27 5.04 -13.71
CA ASN A 526 7.36 4.09 -12.59
C ASN A 526 8.14 4.64 -11.40
N GLY A 527 9.20 5.40 -11.65
CA GLY A 527 10.03 5.99 -10.62
C GLY A 527 11.06 5.04 -10.01
N ASP A 528 11.66 4.11 -10.75
CA ASP A 528 12.77 3.30 -10.26
C ASP A 528 14.12 3.71 -10.88
N VAL A 529 15.03 4.30 -10.08
CA VAL A 529 16.39 4.67 -10.56
C VAL A 529 17.18 3.43 -10.96
N ALA A 530 16.95 2.28 -10.32
CA ALA A 530 17.69 1.06 -10.62
C ALA A 530 17.55 0.64 -12.08
N MET A 531 16.31 0.63 -12.53
CA MET A 531 15.97 0.29 -13.90
C MET A 531 16.50 1.35 -14.85
N LEU A 532 16.44 2.62 -14.45
CA LEU A 532 17.00 3.72 -15.21
C LEU A 532 18.52 3.56 -15.39
N ASP A 533 19.25 3.30 -14.31
CA ASP A 533 20.70 3.09 -14.32
C ASP A 533 21.09 1.89 -15.17
N LEU A 534 20.32 0.78 -15.09
CA LEU A 534 20.52 -0.38 -15.96
C LEU A 534 20.32 -0.01 -17.44
N LEU A 535 19.25 0.71 -17.78
CA LEU A 535 18.99 1.15 -19.15
C LEU A 535 20.10 2.09 -19.65
N LEU A 536 20.50 3.08 -18.85
CA LEU A 536 21.56 4.05 -19.18
C LEU A 536 22.92 3.36 -19.32
N LYS A 537 23.28 2.45 -18.41
CA LYS A 537 24.49 1.60 -18.47
C LYS A 537 24.56 0.78 -19.76
N HIS A 538 23.40 0.34 -20.27
CA HIS A 538 23.30 -0.41 -21.52
C HIS A 538 23.08 0.47 -22.77
N GLY A 539 23.22 1.80 -22.65
CA GLY A 539 23.31 2.72 -23.79
C GLY A 539 22.01 3.46 -24.12
N ALA A 540 21.03 3.50 -23.22
CA ALA A 540 19.89 4.40 -23.37
C ALA A 540 20.35 5.86 -23.44
N ASN A 541 19.73 6.66 -24.32
CA ASN A 541 20.07 8.08 -24.41
C ASN A 541 19.30 8.85 -23.33
N PRO A 542 19.97 9.53 -22.38
CA PRO A 542 19.31 10.35 -21.36
C PRO A 542 18.56 11.56 -21.95
N ASN A 543 18.89 11.93 -23.20
CA ASN A 543 18.21 12.98 -23.97
C ASN A 543 17.23 12.41 -25.01
N GLY A 544 16.94 11.11 -24.94
CA GLY A 544 16.11 10.45 -25.93
C GLY A 544 14.68 11.00 -25.95
N THR A 545 14.12 11.11 -27.16
CA THR A 545 12.74 11.49 -27.41
C THR A 545 11.98 10.26 -27.92
N GLY A 546 11.13 9.64 -27.09
CA GLY A 546 10.19 8.64 -27.59
C GLY A 546 9.20 9.28 -28.57
N GLY A 547 8.67 8.52 -29.54
CA GLY A 547 7.94 8.93 -30.76
C GLY A 547 6.75 9.90 -30.67
N GLY A 548 6.91 10.99 -29.91
CA GLY A 548 5.94 12.03 -29.58
C GLY A 548 6.61 13.25 -28.95
N TYR A 549 7.90 13.49 -29.24
CA TYR A 549 8.60 14.75 -28.96
C TYR A 549 8.68 15.14 -27.47
N ARG A 550 8.99 14.17 -26.59
CA ARG A 550 9.14 14.39 -25.14
C ARG A 550 10.55 13.99 -24.69
N ASN A 551 11.36 14.97 -24.32
CA ASN A 551 12.68 14.75 -23.74
C ASN A 551 12.55 14.20 -22.30
N ALA A 552 13.34 13.17 -21.97
CA ALA A 552 13.33 12.52 -20.66
C ALA A 552 13.63 13.48 -19.49
N VAL A 553 14.57 14.42 -19.65
CA VAL A 553 14.91 15.47 -18.67
C VAL A 553 13.69 16.36 -18.41
N VAL A 554 13.05 16.86 -19.47
CA VAL A 554 11.86 17.73 -19.35
C VAL A 554 10.69 16.97 -18.70
N ARG A 555 10.48 15.69 -19.05
CA ARG A 555 9.45 14.84 -18.43
C ARG A 555 9.72 14.63 -16.94
N ALA A 556 10.97 14.36 -16.56
CA ALA A 556 11.35 14.18 -15.16
C ALA A 556 11.09 15.43 -14.32
N VAL A 557 11.38 16.63 -14.85
CA VAL A 557 11.07 17.92 -14.19
C VAL A 557 9.56 18.12 -14.04
N ARG A 558 8.80 17.95 -15.14
CA ARG A 558 7.33 18.11 -15.13
C ARG A 558 6.67 17.23 -14.06
N ASP A 559 7.17 16.01 -13.93
CA ASP A 559 6.60 14.99 -13.05
C ASP A 559 7.16 15.08 -11.62
N ARG A 560 8.05 16.05 -11.36
CA ARG A 560 8.71 16.28 -10.07
C ARG A 560 9.46 15.03 -9.61
N LYS A 561 10.22 14.42 -10.53
CA LYS A 561 11.06 13.23 -10.29
C LYS A 561 12.52 13.62 -10.08
N LEU A 562 12.81 14.38 -9.01
CA LEU A 562 14.15 14.94 -8.77
C LEU A 562 15.29 13.89 -8.81
N VAL A 563 15.09 12.71 -8.21
CA VAL A 563 16.13 11.67 -8.21
C VAL A 563 16.37 11.08 -9.61
N ILE A 564 15.31 10.90 -10.41
CA ILE A 564 15.44 10.47 -11.82
C ILE A 564 16.13 11.55 -12.65
N LEU A 565 15.73 12.81 -12.44
CA LEU A 565 16.38 13.95 -13.08
C LEU A 565 17.88 13.95 -12.78
N MET A 566 18.27 13.80 -11.52
CA MET A 566 19.68 13.72 -11.14
C MET A 566 20.42 12.55 -11.79
N ALA A 567 19.78 11.38 -11.90
CA ALA A 567 20.37 10.23 -12.59
C ALA A 567 20.54 10.50 -14.10
N LEU A 568 19.55 11.11 -14.76
CA LEU A 568 19.63 11.51 -16.17
C LEU A 568 20.75 12.54 -16.39
N LEU A 569 20.84 13.58 -15.55
CA LEU A 569 21.87 14.63 -15.66
C LEU A 569 23.28 14.05 -15.45
N ARG A 570 23.49 13.17 -14.46
CA ARG A 570 24.76 12.47 -14.24
C ARG A 570 25.17 11.60 -15.43
N ALA A 571 24.20 11.07 -16.17
CA ALA A 571 24.44 10.29 -17.38
C ALA A 571 24.64 11.14 -18.65
N GLY A 572 24.68 12.47 -18.53
CA GLY A 572 24.83 13.40 -19.66
C GLY A 572 23.51 13.93 -20.23
N GLY A 573 22.44 13.89 -19.44
CA GLY A 573 21.19 14.59 -19.73
C GLY A 573 21.44 16.10 -19.82
N ASP A 574 20.86 16.74 -20.83
CA ASP A 574 21.01 18.17 -21.06
C ASP A 574 20.05 18.96 -20.16
N PRO A 575 20.55 19.71 -19.16
CA PRO A 575 19.71 20.51 -18.25
C PRO A 575 19.03 21.69 -18.96
N SER A 576 19.44 21.98 -20.19
CA SER A 576 18.98 23.08 -21.04
C SER A 576 18.12 22.58 -22.20
N ALA A 577 17.73 21.30 -22.20
CA ALA A 577 17.05 20.65 -23.31
C ALA A 577 15.76 21.38 -23.74
N VAL A 578 15.67 21.78 -24.99
CA VAL A 578 14.49 22.48 -25.52
C VAL A 578 13.55 21.46 -26.21
N LYS A 579 12.24 21.64 -26.04
CA LYS A 579 11.23 20.88 -26.82
C LYS A 579 11.38 21.25 -28.31
N ALA A 580 11.38 20.27 -29.21
CA ALA A 580 11.42 20.56 -30.64
C ALA A 580 10.19 21.40 -31.07
N PRO A 581 10.37 22.43 -31.92
CA PRO A 581 9.28 23.29 -32.38
C PRO A 581 8.22 22.50 -33.17
N GLU A 582 6.95 22.88 -33.03
CA GLU A 582 5.83 22.28 -33.77
C GLU A 582 6.01 22.31 -35.31
N GLY A 583 6.86 23.20 -35.83
CA GLY A 583 7.12 23.36 -37.26
C GLY A 583 7.70 22.11 -37.96
N THR A 584 8.40 21.23 -37.22
CA THR A 584 8.96 19.99 -37.80
C THR A 584 7.87 18.92 -38.04
N ILE A 585 6.69 19.07 -37.44
CA ILE A 585 5.56 18.12 -37.53
C ILE A 585 4.98 18.10 -38.95
N LEU A 586 4.84 19.27 -39.59
CA LEU A 586 4.34 19.36 -40.97
C LEU A 586 5.37 18.87 -42.00
N GLU A 587 6.65 19.12 -41.78
CA GLU A 587 7.72 18.65 -42.68
C GLU A 587 7.99 17.14 -42.57
N LEU A 588 7.85 16.54 -41.38
CA LEU A 588 7.99 15.10 -41.17
C LEU A 588 6.73 14.31 -41.54
N ALA A 589 5.53 14.87 -41.35
CA ALA A 589 4.28 14.28 -41.84
C ALA A 589 4.23 14.25 -43.38
N GLN A 590 4.81 15.24 -44.06
CA GLN A 590 4.96 15.21 -45.53
C GLN A 590 5.95 14.14 -46.03
N LYS A 591 6.88 13.66 -45.19
CA LYS A 591 7.83 12.59 -45.54
C LYS A 591 7.29 11.17 -45.38
N ASN A 592 6.18 10.96 -44.67
CA ASN A 592 5.56 9.64 -44.48
C ASN A 592 4.02 9.71 -44.51
N PRO A 593 3.41 9.68 -45.71
CA PRO A 593 1.97 9.79 -45.87
C PRO A 593 1.16 8.54 -45.42
N ASP A 594 1.80 7.40 -45.15
CA ASP A 594 1.12 6.11 -44.90
C ASP A 594 1.01 5.67 -43.42
N SER A 595 1.36 6.50 -42.43
CA SER A 595 1.19 6.14 -41.01
C SER A 595 -0.17 6.60 -40.48
N SER A 596 -1.12 5.68 -40.37
CA SER A 596 -2.50 5.91 -39.89
C SER A 596 -2.64 6.15 -38.38
N ASP A 597 -1.64 6.72 -37.71
CA ASP A 597 -1.53 6.75 -36.24
C ASP A 597 -1.25 8.16 -35.70
N TYR A 598 -1.86 9.19 -36.31
CA TYR A 598 -1.91 10.52 -35.71
C TYR A 598 -3.21 10.66 -34.92
N PRO A 599 -3.16 10.77 -33.58
CA PRO A 599 -4.36 11.00 -32.81
C PRO A 599 -4.89 12.41 -33.10
N GLU A 600 -6.07 12.48 -33.71
CA GLU A 600 -6.94 13.64 -33.66
C GLU A 600 -7.31 13.97 -32.21
N GLN A 601 -7.47 15.27 -31.94
CA GLN A 601 -7.94 15.93 -30.71
C GLN A 601 -6.86 16.08 -29.62
N THR A 602 -6.34 17.28 -29.36
CA THR A 602 -7.10 18.48 -28.98
C THR A 602 -6.29 19.74 -29.30
N ALA A 603 -6.97 20.74 -29.84
CA ALA A 603 -6.46 22.09 -29.90
C ALA A 603 -6.37 22.66 -28.46
N ALA A 604 -5.23 22.45 -27.82
CA ALA A 604 -4.79 23.24 -26.68
C ALA A 604 -3.77 24.28 -27.21
N ALA A 605 -3.80 25.48 -26.63
CA ALA A 605 -3.02 26.67 -26.99
C ALA A 605 -1.55 26.38 -27.39
N PRO A 606 -0.89 27.23 -28.19
CA PRO A 606 0.50 27.02 -28.61
C PRO A 606 1.39 26.95 -27.37
N GLU A 607 1.68 25.73 -26.92
CA GLU A 607 2.53 25.48 -25.76
C GLU A 607 3.98 25.64 -26.20
N THR A 608 4.41 26.91 -26.16
CA THR A 608 5.79 27.40 -26.28
C THR A 608 6.82 26.43 -25.71
N GLU A 609 7.97 26.37 -26.37
CA GLU A 609 9.14 25.56 -26.05
C GLU A 609 9.51 25.61 -24.56
N LEU A 610 9.06 24.62 -23.78
CA LEU A 610 9.29 24.57 -22.34
C LEU A 610 10.64 23.92 -22.06
N SER A 611 11.62 24.73 -21.67
CA SER A 611 12.88 24.26 -21.09
C SER A 611 12.66 23.67 -19.69
N PRO A 612 13.60 22.84 -19.17
CA PRO A 612 13.57 22.32 -17.80
C PRO A 612 13.38 23.42 -16.76
N LEU A 613 14.11 24.54 -16.88
CA LEU A 613 14.02 25.68 -15.96
C LEU A 613 12.61 26.30 -15.95
N LEU A 614 12.02 26.53 -17.13
CA LEU A 614 10.67 27.09 -17.22
C LEU A 614 9.61 26.13 -16.68
N THR A 615 9.82 24.83 -16.85
CA THR A 615 8.94 23.80 -16.31
C THR A 615 8.99 23.80 -14.78
N ALA A 616 10.19 23.91 -14.19
CA ALA A 616 10.38 24.01 -12.74
C ALA A 616 9.75 25.29 -12.13
N LEU A 617 9.83 26.42 -12.84
CA LEU A 617 9.17 27.68 -12.43
C LEU A 617 7.64 27.57 -12.46
N LYS A 618 7.07 26.92 -13.49
CA LYS A 618 5.62 26.67 -13.55
C LYS A 618 5.12 25.82 -12.39
N THR A 619 5.92 24.85 -11.96
CA THR A 619 5.58 23.98 -10.83
C THR A 619 5.94 24.59 -9.47
N ASN A 620 6.64 25.73 -9.44
CA ASN A 620 7.22 26.38 -8.26
C ASN A 620 8.08 25.40 -7.42
N ASP A 621 8.88 24.57 -8.10
CA ASP A 621 9.73 23.56 -7.48
C ASP A 621 11.16 24.10 -7.33
N LEU A 622 11.43 24.73 -6.18
CA LEU A 622 12.72 25.37 -5.88
C LEU A 622 13.89 24.38 -5.81
N GLU A 623 13.66 23.16 -5.33
CA GLU A 623 14.69 22.13 -5.23
C GLU A 623 15.12 21.65 -6.62
N THR A 624 14.16 21.37 -7.50
CA THR A 624 14.44 21.01 -8.90
C THR A 624 15.09 22.17 -9.65
N LEU A 625 14.67 23.40 -9.39
CA LEU A 625 15.27 24.60 -9.97
C LEU A 625 16.74 24.73 -9.57
N GLN A 626 17.04 24.61 -8.27
CA GLN A 626 18.41 24.66 -7.76
C GLN A 626 19.28 23.54 -8.34
N ALA A 627 18.78 22.31 -8.41
CA ALA A 627 19.51 21.19 -8.99
C ALA A 627 19.86 21.41 -10.47
N LEU A 628 18.95 21.99 -11.27
CA LEU A 628 19.24 22.35 -12.66
C LEU A 628 20.33 23.42 -12.77
N ILE A 629 20.29 24.44 -11.91
CA ILE A 629 21.30 25.51 -11.86
C ILE A 629 22.69 24.93 -11.51
N GLU A 630 22.76 24.08 -10.47
CA GLU A 630 24.01 23.43 -10.03
C GLU A 630 24.62 22.51 -11.11
N GLN A 631 23.77 21.93 -11.97
CA GLN A 631 24.19 21.11 -13.11
C GLN A 631 24.47 21.92 -14.39
N GLY A 632 24.47 23.26 -14.31
CA GLY A 632 24.87 24.13 -15.42
C GLY A 632 23.77 24.44 -16.43
N ALA A 633 22.50 24.48 -16.01
CA ALA A 633 21.42 24.96 -16.86
C ALA A 633 21.66 26.40 -17.35
N ASP A 634 21.33 26.65 -18.62
CA ASP A 634 21.47 27.97 -19.22
C ASP A 634 20.37 28.92 -18.72
N LEU A 635 20.76 29.86 -17.85
CA LEU A 635 19.85 30.84 -17.25
C LEU A 635 19.48 31.99 -18.21
N THR A 636 20.15 32.07 -19.36
CA THR A 636 19.96 33.14 -20.34
C THR A 636 18.94 32.81 -21.42
N GLN A 637 18.41 31.58 -21.43
CA GLN A 637 17.35 31.17 -22.35
C GLN A 637 16.14 32.10 -22.25
N THR A 638 15.60 32.53 -23.39
CA THR A 638 14.45 33.43 -23.44
C THR A 638 13.26 32.80 -24.12
N ASN A 639 12.05 33.13 -23.67
CA ASN A 639 10.83 32.80 -24.40
C ASN A 639 10.66 33.69 -25.65
N ASP A 640 9.55 33.51 -26.38
CA ASP A 640 9.18 34.32 -27.55
C ASP A 640 9.04 35.83 -27.26
N GLN A 641 9.00 36.26 -26.00
CA GLN A 641 8.94 37.67 -25.59
C GLN A 641 10.31 38.23 -25.16
N GLY A 642 11.38 37.44 -25.32
CA GLY A 642 12.72 37.81 -24.83
C GLY A 642 12.85 37.71 -23.30
N GLU A 643 11.85 37.18 -22.59
CA GLU A 643 11.88 37.07 -21.13
C GLU A 643 12.75 35.87 -20.71
N THR A 644 13.77 36.11 -19.89
CA THR A 644 14.55 35.05 -19.21
C THR A 644 13.73 34.38 -18.08
N PRO A 645 14.12 33.18 -17.58
CA PRO A 645 13.54 32.57 -16.38
C PRO A 645 13.39 33.55 -15.20
N ALA A 646 14.38 34.43 -14.98
CA ALA A 646 14.32 35.43 -13.91
C ALA A 646 13.18 36.46 -14.12
N HIS A 647 12.96 36.93 -15.35
CA HIS A 647 11.83 37.83 -15.64
C HIS A 647 10.48 37.19 -15.28
N LEU A 648 10.33 35.91 -15.63
CA LEU A 648 9.11 35.15 -15.39
C LEU A 648 8.88 34.89 -13.90
N ALA A 649 9.93 34.54 -13.16
CA ALA A 649 9.87 34.32 -11.71
C ALA A 649 9.43 35.59 -10.97
N ILE A 650 10.00 36.74 -11.30
CA ILE A 650 9.64 38.04 -10.68
C ILE A 650 8.19 38.41 -11.00
N ARG A 651 7.77 38.25 -12.26
CA ARG A 651 6.39 38.55 -12.69
C ARG A 651 5.35 37.63 -12.04
N ALA A 652 5.75 36.39 -11.73
CA ALA A 652 4.91 35.43 -11.02
C ALA A 652 4.93 35.62 -9.48
N GLY A 653 5.74 36.54 -8.95
CA GLY A 653 5.92 36.75 -7.51
C GLY A 653 6.73 35.66 -6.82
N GLN A 654 7.45 34.82 -7.57
CA GLN A 654 8.29 33.74 -7.04
C GLN A 654 9.69 34.30 -6.71
N PHE A 655 9.78 35.11 -5.65
CA PHE A 655 11.00 35.86 -5.34
C PHE A 655 12.18 34.98 -4.91
N ASP A 656 11.93 33.86 -4.25
CA ASP A 656 12.99 32.89 -3.88
C ASP A 656 13.59 32.22 -5.14
N ALA A 657 12.74 31.83 -6.09
CA ALA A 657 13.17 31.30 -7.39
C ALA A 657 13.94 32.37 -8.19
N ALA A 658 13.46 33.60 -8.17
CA ALA A 658 14.15 34.72 -8.81
C ALA A 658 15.54 34.95 -8.19
N SER A 659 15.66 34.87 -6.86
CA SER A 659 16.94 35.01 -6.15
C SER A 659 17.96 33.96 -6.59
N LEU A 660 17.54 32.70 -6.77
CA LEU A 660 18.40 31.61 -7.25
C LEU A 660 18.85 31.80 -8.71
N LEU A 661 18.00 32.40 -9.56
CA LEU A 661 18.25 32.57 -10.99
C LEU A 661 19.11 33.80 -11.32
N LEU A 662 19.28 34.73 -10.38
CA LEU A 662 20.00 35.97 -10.61
C LEU A 662 21.52 35.78 -10.49
N ASN A 663 22.21 36.15 -11.57
CA ASN A 663 23.64 36.45 -11.59
C ASN A 663 23.86 37.75 -12.38
N SER A 664 25.10 38.26 -12.42
CA SER A 664 25.43 39.52 -13.11
C SER A 664 25.06 39.50 -14.60
N GLU A 665 25.19 38.35 -15.27
CA GLU A 665 24.83 38.21 -16.68
C GLU A 665 23.31 38.25 -16.91
N VAL A 666 22.54 37.47 -16.15
CA VAL A 666 21.07 37.37 -16.26
C VAL A 666 20.41 38.70 -15.91
N LEU A 667 20.96 39.44 -14.93
CA LEU A 667 20.43 40.74 -14.50
C LEU A 667 20.47 41.80 -15.60
N LEU A 668 21.35 41.64 -16.60
CA LEU A 668 21.51 42.59 -17.71
C LEU A 668 20.75 42.19 -18.99
N LYS A 669 20.16 40.99 -19.05
CA LYS A 669 19.38 40.56 -20.21
C LYS A 669 18.08 41.34 -20.30
N THR A 670 17.69 41.75 -21.50
CA THR A 670 16.49 42.55 -21.74
C THR A 670 15.40 41.72 -22.42
N ASP A 671 14.14 41.96 -22.02
CA ASP A 671 12.99 41.52 -22.79
C ASP A 671 12.79 42.37 -24.07
N LYS A 672 11.75 42.07 -24.87
CA LYS A 672 11.40 42.82 -26.09
C LYS A 672 11.05 44.30 -25.90
N ARG A 673 10.94 44.78 -24.65
CA ARG A 673 10.70 46.20 -24.31
C ARG A 673 11.94 46.86 -23.70
N GLY A 674 13.11 46.22 -23.80
CA GLY A 674 14.35 46.70 -23.21
C GLY A 674 14.40 46.54 -21.69
N ARG A 675 13.40 45.90 -21.06
CA ARG A 675 13.35 45.80 -19.59
C ARG A 675 14.22 44.65 -19.13
N THR A 676 15.05 44.90 -18.13
CA THR A 676 15.84 43.86 -17.44
C THR A 676 15.10 43.28 -16.23
N PRO A 677 15.55 42.15 -15.65
CA PRO A 677 15.01 41.66 -14.38
C PRO A 677 15.04 42.74 -13.29
N PHE A 678 16.05 43.61 -13.29
CA PHE A 678 16.16 44.69 -12.32
C PHE A 678 14.98 45.69 -12.40
N HIS A 679 14.51 46.02 -13.60
CA HIS A 679 13.31 46.86 -13.77
C HIS A 679 12.07 46.21 -13.14
N LEU A 680 11.92 44.89 -13.32
CA LEU A 680 10.82 44.14 -12.74
C LEU A 680 10.94 44.02 -11.22
N ILE A 681 12.15 43.89 -10.67
CA ILE A 681 12.40 43.93 -9.22
C ILE A 681 11.99 45.29 -8.65
N GLY A 682 12.31 46.39 -9.36
CA GLY A 682 11.81 47.71 -9.00
C GLY A 682 10.30 47.76 -8.93
N ALA A 683 9.59 47.21 -9.92
CA ALA A 683 8.13 47.24 -9.98
C ALA A 683 7.43 46.31 -8.98
N TYR A 684 7.98 45.11 -8.74
CA TYR A 684 7.26 44.00 -8.10
C TYR A 684 8.07 43.24 -7.04
N GLY A 685 9.38 43.47 -6.93
CA GLY A 685 10.28 42.70 -6.07
C GLY A 685 10.21 43.05 -4.59
N THR A 686 10.87 42.26 -3.75
CA THR A 686 11.03 42.56 -2.32
C THR A 686 12.29 43.37 -2.05
N PRO A 687 12.41 44.06 -0.90
CA PRO A 687 13.63 44.75 -0.50
C PRO A 687 14.86 43.84 -0.46
N GLU A 688 14.70 42.57 -0.10
CA GLU A 688 15.78 41.57 -0.06
C GLU A 688 16.27 41.23 -1.48
N LEU A 689 15.34 40.97 -2.41
CA LEU A 689 15.66 40.69 -3.81
C LEU A 689 16.28 41.92 -4.48
N ALA A 690 15.81 43.12 -4.15
CA ALA A 690 16.40 44.38 -4.62
C ALA A 690 17.81 44.60 -4.07
N SER A 691 18.06 44.29 -2.79
CA SER A 691 19.40 44.35 -2.20
C SER A 691 20.36 43.42 -2.94
N ARG A 692 19.92 42.20 -3.25
CA ARG A 692 20.71 41.24 -4.03
C ARG A 692 20.99 41.72 -5.45
N ALA A 693 19.99 42.33 -6.11
CA ALA A 693 20.17 42.90 -7.44
C ALA A 693 21.15 44.08 -7.45
N ILE A 694 21.14 44.93 -6.42
CA ILE A 694 22.12 46.02 -6.24
C ILE A 694 23.55 45.48 -6.10
N GLU A 695 23.74 44.40 -5.34
CA GLU A 695 25.05 43.75 -5.22
C GLU A 695 25.54 43.21 -6.56
N LEU A 696 24.65 42.55 -7.31
CA LEU A 696 24.97 41.92 -8.59
C LEU A 696 25.12 42.92 -9.75
N SER A 697 24.58 44.13 -9.62
CA SER A 697 24.61 45.13 -10.68
C SER A 697 25.95 45.85 -10.79
N GLU A 698 26.81 45.76 -9.75
CA GLU A 698 28.10 46.47 -9.68
C GLU A 698 27.97 47.98 -10.00
N GLY A 699 26.82 48.58 -9.70
CA GLY A 699 26.53 50.00 -9.96
C GLY A 699 25.99 50.31 -11.37
N VAL A 700 25.67 49.30 -12.17
CA VAL A 700 25.04 49.47 -13.49
C VAL A 700 23.52 49.46 -13.38
N TYR A 701 22.87 50.53 -13.83
CA TYR A 701 21.42 50.68 -13.85
C TYR A 701 20.95 50.96 -15.28
N PRO A 702 20.60 49.92 -16.07
CA PRO A 702 20.25 50.09 -17.47
C PRO A 702 18.91 50.82 -17.63
N GLU A 703 18.77 51.57 -18.72
CA GLU A 703 17.49 52.14 -19.18
C GLU A 703 16.73 51.11 -20.03
N ASP A 704 15.40 51.06 -19.90
CA ASP A 704 14.54 50.37 -20.86
C ASP A 704 14.30 51.17 -22.14
N ASP A 705 13.55 50.63 -23.11
CA ASP A 705 13.25 51.31 -24.38
C ASP A 705 12.47 52.63 -24.20
N ALA A 706 11.83 52.83 -23.03
CA ALA A 706 11.12 54.04 -22.65
C ALA A 706 11.99 55.01 -21.84
N ARG A 707 13.29 54.77 -21.74
CA ARG A 707 14.27 55.53 -20.95
C ARG A 707 13.95 55.60 -19.46
N LYS A 708 13.40 54.51 -18.91
CA LYS A 708 13.11 54.38 -17.49
C LYS A 708 14.16 53.51 -16.83
N PHE A 709 14.55 53.89 -15.62
CA PHE A 709 15.44 53.13 -14.74
C PHE A 709 14.63 52.21 -13.81
N PRO A 710 15.25 51.20 -13.17
CA PRO A 710 14.61 50.41 -12.13
C PRO A 710 13.98 51.24 -11.00
N LEU A 711 14.59 52.38 -10.64
CA LEU A 711 14.05 53.31 -9.64
C LEU A 711 12.72 53.94 -10.08
N ASP A 712 12.54 54.27 -11.37
CA ASP A 712 11.29 54.86 -11.87
C ASP A 712 10.11 53.88 -11.74
N TYR A 713 10.38 52.59 -11.88
CA TYR A 713 9.40 51.54 -11.64
C TYR A 713 9.06 51.42 -10.16
N ALA A 714 10.06 51.44 -9.29
CA ALA A 714 9.88 51.35 -7.85
C ALA A 714 9.14 52.57 -7.28
N ALA A 715 9.53 53.80 -7.65
CA ALA A 715 8.90 55.02 -7.18
C ALA A 715 7.40 55.09 -7.49
N ARG A 716 6.98 54.46 -8.60
CA ARG A 716 5.58 54.42 -9.02
C ARG A 716 4.77 53.29 -8.38
N LEU A 717 5.38 52.13 -8.14
CA LEU A 717 4.66 50.88 -7.84
C LEU A 717 5.07 50.20 -6.53
N ASN A 718 6.24 50.50 -5.97
CA ASN A 718 6.84 49.75 -4.87
C ASN A 718 7.73 50.65 -3.98
N GLU A 719 7.07 51.41 -3.11
CA GLU A 719 7.69 52.42 -2.23
C GLU A 719 8.85 51.88 -1.36
N PRO A 720 8.76 50.67 -0.75
CA PRO A 720 9.87 50.11 0.03
C PRO A 720 11.15 49.90 -0.79
N VAL A 721 11.03 49.39 -2.03
CA VAL A 721 12.17 49.21 -2.94
C VAL A 721 12.66 50.55 -3.47
N ALA A 722 11.76 51.52 -3.67
CA ALA A 722 12.12 52.87 -4.10
C ALA A 722 13.03 53.57 -3.08
N LEU A 723 12.70 53.47 -1.78
CA LEU A 723 13.54 54.00 -0.70
C LEU A 723 14.92 53.35 -0.66
N LEU A 724 14.99 52.03 -0.89
CA LEU A 724 16.25 51.29 -0.92
C LEU A 724 17.12 51.73 -2.11
N LEU A 725 16.55 51.79 -3.31
CA LEU A 725 17.26 52.21 -4.52
C LEU A 725 17.69 53.67 -4.43
N ALA A 726 16.83 54.58 -3.96
CA ALA A 726 17.16 56.00 -3.79
C ALA A 726 18.33 56.24 -2.81
N ARG A 727 18.45 55.40 -1.76
CA ARG A 727 19.60 55.47 -0.83
C ARG A 727 20.91 55.03 -1.45
N VAL A 728 20.87 54.10 -2.41
CA VAL A 728 22.06 53.63 -3.13
C VAL A 728 22.43 54.63 -4.22
N ASP A 729 21.45 55.19 -4.93
CA ASP A 729 21.64 56.20 -5.97
C ASP A 729 22.20 57.51 -5.39
N ALA A 730 21.73 57.93 -4.21
CA ALA A 730 22.29 59.08 -3.47
C ALA A 730 23.75 58.89 -2.98
N ARG A 731 24.28 57.66 -3.01
CA ARG A 731 25.71 57.39 -2.77
C ARG A 731 26.54 57.37 -4.06
N HIS A 732 25.89 57.23 -5.22
CA HIS A 732 26.52 57.22 -6.55
C HIS A 732 26.26 58.53 -7.34
N SER A 733 25.54 59.48 -6.74
CA SER A 733 25.09 60.74 -7.35
C SER A 733 26.19 61.76 -7.68
N ASP A 734 27.46 61.37 -7.66
CA ASP A 734 28.52 62.16 -8.31
C ASP A 734 28.44 62.08 -9.85
N ASN A 735 27.62 61.18 -10.43
CA ASN A 735 27.58 60.98 -11.90
C ASN A 735 26.22 61.09 -12.61
N LEU A 736 25.09 61.32 -11.93
CA LEU A 736 23.79 61.46 -12.60
C LEU A 736 23.04 62.69 -12.07
N GLY A 737 23.25 63.82 -12.76
CA GLY A 737 22.55 65.07 -12.49
C GLY A 737 21.07 64.95 -12.85
N ARG A 738 20.22 64.70 -11.84
CA ARG A 738 18.82 65.13 -11.73
C ARG A 738 18.26 64.69 -10.38
N LEU A 739 18.09 65.67 -9.47
CA LEU A 739 17.10 65.64 -8.40
C LEU A 739 16.06 66.72 -8.70
#